data_AF-T0SIB2-F1
#
_entry.id   AF-T0SIB2-F1
#
_cell.length_a   1.000
_cell.length_b   1.000
_cell.length_c   1.000
_cell.angle_alpha   90.00
_cell.angle_beta   90.00
_cell.angle_gamma   90.00
#
_symmetry.space_group_name_H-M   'P 1'
#
loop_
_entity.id
_entity.type
_entity.pdbx_description
1 polymer ?
#
loop_
_entity_poly.entity_id
_entity_poly.type
_entity_poly.pdbx_seq_one_letter_code
_entity_poly.pdbx_strand_id
1 'polypeptide(L)'
;MTDIVLSPRHISLSRVVVEKTEGRLLARSTYWEIYEATYGATTVAALCYRQSSRRDTLWAATVHYIDRLLAAVHPNVLQVIGLVYDLSAHRRDALPEWLLVEKTSMSLFDALHTHKIVFSDADVITIAIQVVQAIAFCNGVGLRHLTSRKVLMLDISVPKIKIGGLFQRDILEMANAPTGATPYEPPATASAINADMYAFGVLLWELCTSEKPTVELFHCTAQVRVARPHLELAESLIRACTHEDAGSRPSATEVLAELVDFQARRASQPPEMCCPPPPSNVVLHQTLQRLAAVESQVLDEQRNFDVVVGQLEFANAEIASLQALLSVKADGLGALETAHARARARVADLEAIEAPLETQLAAATQRVRELEHETQRLEHQTAHQREQAAKTRLDVESVIFEKQQLRQLVQTLEVNLRDAETTLAQEKDVSDELNVRWQQTIKHCQHEQLQREKVERQLTQLRLDNKEAVDQLRDWHPDTGVLAKQRQATMDDQVLDHLHRIQALSREMVALKVDMTALQDELVASRAREHALDIRVVDLQCALTLAEAATATANAASTDWADRFAQQADDLQASLDAYKDLQRAHADVQHQLSRELQQRHDEEMARKARRCLDLNCDAPPFLIQSSGYCKDHHEKRERAKAEKLRQLEEVQRQKPPDDVAADAFALGGVQQLVSVVETFQKSAAIVAAVLKKLHVLCEAHVTHKNELGDFGGFPALVRVAQHQSTLEVTQLALARLFGVAAFNHDVNRIRLVSEGALDSLLLAMTGFTHSVSLQKSSCTTLTNLAHNCEGNRRKILEKGGLERILDAMQAFPKEPSLQESACWALISLAGSDYMCEHIAARGGVGAILAAMLNCPSVASVQYYGVWALLNVVSGVETLQEFATQEGAIEVCEAAIACFPEHAGIQDKAQCVLDMLTDNQELCATDAVLPDK
;
A
#
# COMPACT_ATOMS: atom_id res chain seq x y z
N MET A 1 30.49 20.11 -51.45
CA MET A 1 29.51 21.21 -51.53
C MET A 1 28.25 20.66 -52.16
N THR A 2 27.39 20.06 -51.35
CA THR A 2 26.00 19.78 -51.70
C THR A 2 25.20 20.55 -50.69
N ASP A 3 24.62 21.65 -51.15
CA ASP A 3 23.82 22.56 -50.35
C ASP A 3 22.69 21.77 -49.68
N ILE A 4 22.85 21.55 -48.37
CA ILE A 4 21.71 21.25 -47.52
C ILE A 4 20.87 22.51 -47.63
N VAL A 5 19.79 22.43 -48.40
CA VAL A 5 18.73 23.43 -48.36
C VAL A 5 18.21 23.41 -46.92
N LEU A 6 18.77 24.30 -46.10
CA LEU A 6 18.34 24.54 -44.73
C LEU A 6 16.88 24.97 -44.85
N SER A 7 15.97 24.07 -44.49
CA SER A 7 14.60 24.46 -44.17
C SER A 7 14.66 25.67 -43.25
N PRO A 8 13.82 26.70 -43.42
CA PRO A 8 13.80 27.91 -42.57
C PRO A 8 13.60 27.62 -41.07
N ARG A 9 13.39 26.35 -40.71
CA ARG A 9 13.19 25.80 -39.38
C ARG A 9 14.48 25.53 -38.60
N HIS A 10 15.63 25.47 -39.29
CA HIS A 10 16.94 25.14 -38.69
C HIS A 10 17.90 26.35 -38.76
N ILE A 11 18.27 26.85 -37.59
CA ILE A 11 19.13 28.01 -37.42
C ILE A 11 20.55 27.52 -37.10
N SER A 12 21.55 28.04 -37.80
CA SER A 12 22.96 27.76 -37.47
C SER A 12 23.34 28.45 -36.17
N LEU A 13 24.06 27.75 -35.28
CA LEU A 13 24.61 28.32 -34.03
C LEU A 13 25.39 29.61 -34.27
N SER A 14 26.08 29.74 -35.42
CA SER A 14 26.81 30.96 -35.80
C SER A 14 25.95 32.22 -35.96
N ARG A 15 24.62 32.09 -36.04
CA ARG A 15 23.67 33.22 -36.19
C ARG A 15 23.05 33.66 -34.87
N VAL A 16 23.33 32.95 -33.77
CA VAL A 16 22.75 33.19 -32.45
C VAL A 16 23.88 33.42 -31.46
N VAL A 17 23.80 34.51 -30.70
CA VAL A 17 24.72 34.76 -29.58
C VAL A 17 23.94 34.56 -28.28
N VAL A 18 24.39 33.62 -27.45
CA VAL A 18 23.83 33.34 -26.12
C VAL A 18 24.96 33.39 -25.11
N GLU A 19 24.83 34.23 -24.10
CA GLU A 19 25.76 34.29 -22.97
C GLU A 19 25.15 33.56 -21.78
N LYS A 20 25.69 32.38 -21.42
CA LYS A 20 25.26 31.62 -20.22
C LYS A 20 25.81 32.26 -18.93
N THR A 21 25.33 33.45 -18.60
CA THR A 21 25.64 34.15 -17.35
C THR A 21 24.38 34.26 -16.49
N GLU A 22 24.51 34.30 -15.16
CA GLU A 22 23.34 34.43 -14.27
C GLU A 22 22.54 35.71 -14.52
N GLY A 23 23.20 36.80 -14.93
CA GLY A 23 22.52 38.06 -15.25
C GLY A 23 21.67 38.03 -16.52
N ARG A 24 21.81 37.01 -17.37
CA ARG A 24 21.04 36.83 -18.61
C ARG A 24 20.04 35.66 -18.54
N LEU A 25 19.90 35.03 -17.37
CA LEU A 25 18.93 33.96 -17.14
C LEU A 25 17.54 34.56 -16.93
N LEU A 26 16.59 34.22 -17.80
CA LEU A 26 15.21 34.69 -17.73
C LEU A 26 14.32 33.78 -16.87
N ALA A 27 14.50 32.47 -17.00
CA ALA A 27 13.73 31.49 -16.22
C ALA A 27 14.47 30.16 -16.07
N ARG A 28 14.29 29.51 -14.93
CA ARG A 28 14.84 28.18 -14.63
C ARG A 28 13.72 27.24 -14.20
N SER A 29 13.73 26.03 -14.77
CA SER A 29 12.83 24.93 -14.44
C SER A 29 13.63 23.69 -14.04
N THR A 30 12.93 22.61 -13.65
CA THR A 30 13.52 21.30 -13.43
C THR A 30 14.21 20.77 -14.69
N TYR A 31 13.60 20.99 -15.86
CA TYR A 31 14.04 20.38 -17.12
C TYR A 31 14.76 21.33 -18.09
N TRP A 32 14.53 22.64 -18.03
CA TRP A 32 15.10 23.61 -18.97
C TRP A 32 15.50 24.92 -18.31
N GLU A 33 16.33 25.66 -19.02
CA GLU A 33 16.75 27.03 -18.71
C GLU A 33 16.49 27.90 -19.93
N ILE A 34 16.11 29.16 -19.67
CA ILE A 34 15.83 30.15 -20.70
C ILE A 34 16.77 31.32 -20.50
N TYR A 35 17.59 31.61 -21.50
CA TYR A 35 18.54 32.70 -21.51
C TYR A 35 18.09 33.78 -22.49
N GLU A 36 18.48 35.02 -22.22
CA GLU A 36 18.42 36.08 -23.20
C GLU A 36 19.49 35.85 -24.29
N ALA A 37 19.09 36.00 -25.54
CA ALA A 37 19.93 35.77 -26.71
C ALA A 37 19.70 36.83 -27.78
N THR A 38 20.62 36.95 -28.74
CA THR A 38 20.44 37.79 -29.93
C THR A 38 20.49 36.94 -31.19
N TYR A 39 19.47 37.07 -32.04
CA TYR A 39 19.39 36.44 -33.35
C TYR A 39 19.39 37.53 -34.42
N GLY A 40 20.53 37.71 -35.10
CA GLY A 40 20.73 38.88 -35.97
C GLY A 40 20.73 40.19 -35.16
N ALA A 41 19.78 41.08 -35.41
CA ALA A 41 19.64 42.36 -34.72
C ALA A 41 18.53 42.37 -33.64
N THR A 42 17.84 41.25 -33.42
CA THR A 42 16.69 41.17 -32.49
C THR A 42 17.06 40.39 -31.23
N THR A 43 16.59 40.89 -30.09
CA THR A 43 16.67 40.18 -28.80
C THR A 43 15.59 39.12 -28.74
N VAL A 44 15.99 37.88 -28.49
CA VAL A 44 15.13 36.68 -28.43
C VAL A 44 15.40 35.93 -27.13
N ALA A 45 14.54 34.96 -26.79
CA ALA A 45 14.77 34.05 -25.68
C ALA A 45 15.20 32.68 -26.22
N ALA A 46 16.28 32.14 -25.66
CA ALA A 46 16.85 30.85 -26.05
C ALA A 46 16.64 29.84 -24.92
N LEU A 47 15.83 28.81 -25.20
CA LEU A 47 15.57 27.71 -24.28
C LEU A 47 16.53 26.56 -24.56
N CYS A 48 17.16 26.01 -23.52
CA CYS A 48 17.89 24.75 -23.60
C CYS A 48 17.45 23.78 -22.49
N TYR A 49 17.44 22.49 -22.79
CA TYR A 49 17.26 21.46 -21.77
C TYR A 49 18.52 21.33 -20.89
N ARG A 50 18.30 21.18 -19.59
CA ARG A 50 19.36 20.97 -18.60
C ARG A 50 20.04 19.63 -18.82
N GLN A 51 21.30 19.53 -18.43
CA GLN A 51 22.06 18.31 -18.54
C GLN A 51 21.46 17.26 -17.59
N SER A 52 20.86 16.22 -18.18
CA SER A 52 20.19 15.13 -17.48
C SER A 52 20.16 13.89 -18.37
N SER A 53 19.88 12.72 -17.80
CA SER A 53 19.71 11.46 -18.56
C SER A 53 18.58 11.50 -19.59
N ARG A 54 17.71 12.51 -19.53
CA ARG A 54 16.53 12.67 -20.40
C ARG A 54 16.66 13.83 -21.40
N ARG A 55 17.81 14.51 -21.41
CA ARG A 55 18.04 15.66 -22.31
C ARG A 55 17.81 15.30 -23.78
N ASP A 56 18.31 14.14 -24.19
CA ASP A 56 18.25 13.72 -25.59
C ASP A 56 16.83 13.28 -25.99
N THR A 57 16.11 12.62 -25.10
CA THR A 57 14.71 12.22 -25.32
C THR A 57 13.78 13.43 -25.35
N LEU A 58 14.02 14.44 -24.51
CA LEU A 58 13.30 15.72 -24.53
C LEU A 58 13.52 16.47 -25.85
N TRP A 59 14.76 16.51 -26.36
CA TRP A 59 15.03 17.10 -27.67
C TRP A 59 14.36 16.32 -28.81
N ALA A 60 14.43 14.98 -28.79
CA ALA A 60 13.76 14.14 -29.78
C ALA A 60 12.23 14.38 -29.81
N ALA A 61 11.60 14.46 -28.64
CA ALA A 61 10.18 14.80 -28.52
C ALA A 61 9.88 16.23 -29.00
N THR A 62 10.75 17.20 -28.68
CA THR A 62 10.57 18.59 -29.16
C THR A 62 10.66 18.69 -30.68
N VAL A 63 11.59 17.96 -31.30
CA VAL A 63 11.71 17.87 -32.76
C VAL A 63 10.46 17.23 -33.37
N HIS A 64 9.83 16.25 -32.71
CA HIS A 64 8.57 15.68 -33.17
C HIS A 64 7.42 16.71 -33.26
N TYR A 65 7.35 17.64 -32.31
CA TYR A 65 6.28 18.66 -32.26
C TYR A 65 6.64 19.99 -32.95
N ILE A 66 7.87 20.20 -33.41
CA ILE A 66 8.35 21.51 -33.89
C ILE A 66 7.52 22.06 -35.05
N ASP A 67 7.09 21.21 -35.98
CA ASP A 67 6.31 21.63 -37.14
C ASP A 67 4.93 22.16 -36.74
N ARG A 68 4.33 21.58 -35.70
CA ARG A 68 3.06 22.06 -35.14
C ARG A 68 3.26 23.35 -34.35
N LEU A 69 4.35 23.44 -33.59
CA LEU A 69 4.72 24.64 -32.84
C LEU A 69 4.95 25.85 -33.76
N LEU A 70 5.67 25.65 -34.87
CA LEU A 70 5.93 26.72 -35.85
C LEU A 70 4.67 27.13 -36.62
N ALA A 71 3.74 26.21 -36.84
CA ALA A 71 2.47 26.49 -37.52
C ALA A 71 1.45 27.24 -36.62
N ALA A 72 1.60 27.18 -35.30
CA ALA A 72 0.69 27.79 -34.33
C ALA A 72 0.92 29.31 -34.18
N VAL A 73 0.45 30.09 -35.15
CA VAL A 73 0.56 31.56 -35.14
C VAL A 73 -0.72 32.19 -34.60
N HIS A 74 -0.66 32.80 -33.41
CA HIS A 74 -1.79 33.50 -32.78
C HIS A 74 -1.30 34.69 -31.94
N PRO A 75 -2.02 35.83 -31.88
CA PRO A 75 -1.61 37.01 -31.13
C PRO A 75 -1.33 36.75 -29.64
N ASN A 76 -2.05 35.79 -29.03
CA ASN A 76 -1.92 35.42 -27.62
C ASN A 76 -1.19 34.10 -27.37
N VAL A 77 -0.51 33.53 -28.37
CA VAL A 77 0.35 32.34 -28.20
C VAL A 77 1.80 32.77 -28.43
N LEU A 78 2.72 32.25 -27.61
CA LEU A 78 4.14 32.56 -27.72
C LEU A 78 4.72 31.96 -29.01
N GLN A 79 5.25 32.81 -29.88
CA GLN A 79 5.77 32.41 -31.18
C GLN A 79 7.13 31.72 -31.04
N VAL A 80 7.22 30.49 -31.56
CA VAL A 80 8.47 29.78 -31.75
C VAL A 80 9.13 30.26 -33.04
N ILE A 81 10.42 30.56 -32.98
CA ILE A 81 11.21 31.06 -34.12
C ILE A 81 11.89 29.90 -34.85
N GLY A 82 12.50 28.96 -34.12
CA GLY A 82 13.17 27.80 -34.73
C GLY A 82 14.13 27.08 -33.80
N LEU A 83 14.71 25.98 -34.30
CA LEU A 83 15.71 25.17 -33.59
C LEU A 83 17.12 25.54 -34.04
N VAL A 84 18.04 25.65 -33.08
CA VAL A 84 19.45 25.98 -33.32
C VAL A 84 20.30 24.73 -33.27
N TYR A 85 21.11 24.52 -34.30
CA TYR A 85 22.03 23.38 -34.41
C TYR A 85 23.47 23.86 -34.52
N ASP A 86 24.37 23.12 -33.88
CA ASP A 86 25.80 23.25 -34.14
C ASP A 86 26.18 22.45 -35.39
N LEU A 87 26.29 23.17 -36.51
CA LEU A 87 26.64 22.60 -37.81
C LEU A 87 28.15 22.34 -37.97
N SER A 88 28.99 22.71 -36.99
CA SER A 88 30.44 22.49 -37.06
C SER A 88 30.83 21.01 -36.87
N ALA A 89 29.99 20.22 -36.19
CA ALA A 89 30.32 18.86 -35.73
C ALA A 89 30.10 17.71 -36.76
N HIS A 90 29.64 17.96 -37.99
CA HIS A 90 29.47 16.96 -39.07
C HIS A 90 28.69 15.66 -38.71
N ARG A 91 27.85 15.66 -37.67
CA ARG A 91 27.01 14.51 -37.32
C ARG A 91 25.66 14.59 -38.02
N ARG A 92 25.24 13.51 -38.70
CA ARG A 92 23.94 13.41 -39.37
C ARG A 92 22.75 13.38 -38.39
N ASP A 93 23.01 13.02 -37.12
CA ASP A 93 22.00 12.90 -36.06
C ASP A 93 22.20 13.94 -34.94
N ALA A 94 22.71 15.14 -35.26
CA ALA A 94 22.92 16.18 -34.26
C ALA A 94 21.59 16.68 -33.68
N LEU A 95 21.43 16.59 -32.36
CA LEU A 95 20.30 17.18 -31.64
C LEU A 95 20.44 18.71 -31.56
N PRO A 96 19.32 19.45 -31.44
CA PRO A 96 19.36 20.89 -31.25
C PRO A 96 20.07 21.27 -29.95
N GLU A 97 20.74 22.43 -29.95
CA GLU A 97 21.25 23.03 -28.72
C GLU A 97 20.26 23.99 -28.07
N TRP A 98 19.49 24.70 -28.89
CA TRP A 98 18.58 25.75 -28.44
C TRP A 98 17.26 25.75 -29.20
N LEU A 99 16.20 26.14 -28.51
CA LEU A 99 14.90 26.49 -29.08
C LEU A 99 14.72 28.00 -28.92
N LEU A 100 14.64 28.72 -30.04
CA LEU A 100 14.45 30.16 -30.03
C LEU A 100 12.96 30.49 -30.00
N VAL A 101 12.58 31.37 -29.08
CA VAL A 101 11.24 31.93 -28.94
C VAL A 101 11.32 33.45 -28.82
N GLU A 102 10.21 34.12 -29.09
CA GLU A 102 10.14 35.57 -28.87
C GLU A 102 10.39 35.94 -27.40
N LYS A 103 11.05 37.08 -27.18
CA LYS A 103 11.32 37.58 -25.83
C LYS A 103 10.08 38.29 -25.27
N THR A 104 9.76 38.01 -24.02
CA THR A 104 8.70 38.68 -23.23
C THR A 104 9.30 39.34 -22.00
N SER A 105 8.52 40.18 -21.31
CA SER A 105 9.02 40.95 -20.16
C SER A 105 9.06 40.12 -18.88
N MET A 106 7.91 39.59 -18.45
CA MET A 106 7.79 38.77 -17.23
C MET A 106 6.56 37.85 -17.29
N SER A 107 6.47 36.88 -16.37
CA SER A 107 5.28 36.05 -16.22
C SER A 107 4.20 36.76 -15.37
N LEU A 108 2.94 36.38 -15.56
CA LEU A 108 1.82 36.85 -14.74
C LEU A 108 2.03 36.44 -13.27
N PHE A 109 2.63 35.27 -13.02
CA PHE A 109 3.03 34.85 -11.68
C PHE A 109 3.98 35.84 -11.02
N ASP A 110 5.01 36.29 -11.74
CA ASP A 110 5.96 37.27 -11.19
C ASP A 110 5.30 38.64 -10.97
N ALA A 111 4.41 39.04 -11.89
CA ALA A 111 3.64 40.27 -11.73
C ALA A 111 2.80 40.27 -10.45
N LEU A 112 2.04 39.20 -10.20
CA LEU A 112 1.14 39.08 -9.04
C LEU A 112 1.90 38.82 -7.73
N HIS A 113 2.87 37.91 -7.73
CA HIS A 113 3.43 37.37 -6.49
C HIS A 113 4.82 37.89 -6.13
N THR A 114 5.63 38.25 -7.14
CA THR A 114 6.99 38.76 -6.93
C THR A 114 6.96 40.29 -6.86
N HIS A 115 6.31 40.94 -7.82
CA HIS A 115 6.22 42.39 -7.93
C HIS A 115 4.96 42.99 -7.30
N LYS A 116 3.96 42.16 -6.94
CA LYS A 116 2.70 42.57 -6.30
C LYS A 116 1.95 43.68 -7.05
N ILE A 117 1.91 43.57 -8.38
CA ILE A 117 1.20 44.50 -9.26
C ILE A 117 -0.31 44.31 -9.08
N VAL A 118 -1.02 45.40 -8.80
CA VAL A 118 -2.47 45.40 -8.62
C VAL A 118 -3.13 45.74 -9.95
N PHE A 119 -3.86 44.78 -10.53
CA PHE A 119 -4.59 44.96 -11.78
C PHE A 119 -5.98 45.55 -11.55
N SER A 120 -6.38 46.54 -12.38
CA SER A 120 -7.73 47.08 -12.39
C SER A 120 -8.73 46.05 -12.92
N ASP A 121 -10.03 46.22 -12.65
CA ASP A 121 -11.05 45.30 -13.17
C ASP A 121 -11.05 45.23 -14.70
N ALA A 122 -10.78 46.35 -15.37
CA ALA A 122 -10.67 46.39 -16.82
C ALA A 122 -9.47 45.59 -17.34
N ASP A 123 -8.34 45.63 -16.62
CA ASP A 123 -7.15 44.84 -16.95
C ASP A 123 -7.40 43.34 -16.73
N VAL A 124 -8.05 42.97 -15.63
CA VAL A 124 -8.40 41.57 -15.33
C VAL A 124 -9.29 40.98 -16.43
N ILE A 125 -10.33 41.70 -16.85
CA ILE A 125 -11.21 41.27 -17.95
C ILE A 125 -10.43 41.16 -19.26
N THR A 126 -9.56 42.13 -19.55
CA THR A 126 -8.76 42.14 -20.78
C THR A 126 -7.77 40.97 -20.84
N ILE A 127 -7.14 40.62 -19.71
CA ILE A 127 -6.28 39.44 -19.58
C ILE A 127 -7.12 38.18 -19.76
N ALA A 128 -8.27 38.08 -19.07
CA ALA A 128 -9.17 36.92 -19.17
C ALA A 128 -9.63 36.66 -20.61
N ILE A 129 -10.06 37.70 -21.33
CA ILE A 129 -10.46 37.60 -22.76
C ILE A 129 -9.32 37.04 -23.60
N GLN A 130 -8.10 37.55 -23.43
CA GLN A 130 -6.93 37.10 -24.20
C GLN A 130 -6.54 35.65 -23.88
N VAL A 131 -6.70 35.20 -22.63
CA VAL A 131 -6.47 33.80 -22.26
C VAL A 131 -7.50 32.89 -22.93
N VAL A 132 -8.78 33.24 -22.85
CA VAL A 132 -9.86 32.44 -23.44
C VAL A 132 -9.75 32.40 -24.97
N GLN A 133 -9.33 33.49 -25.62
CA GLN A 133 -9.04 33.52 -27.05
C GLN A 133 -7.95 32.50 -27.44
N ALA A 134 -6.89 32.40 -26.64
CA ALA A 134 -5.84 31.40 -26.87
C ALA A 134 -6.34 29.97 -26.64
N ILE A 135 -7.17 29.73 -25.61
CA ILE A 135 -7.79 28.41 -25.37
C ILE A 135 -8.71 28.02 -26.53
N ALA A 136 -9.54 28.96 -26.99
CA ALA A 136 -10.45 28.75 -28.13
C ALA A 136 -9.68 28.46 -29.43
N PHE A 137 -8.55 29.14 -29.66
CA PHE A 137 -7.66 28.86 -30.79
C PHE A 137 -7.07 27.44 -30.74
N CYS A 138 -6.64 26.99 -29.55
CA CYS A 138 -6.07 25.66 -29.39
C CYS A 138 -7.14 24.55 -29.51
N ASN A 139 -8.40 24.82 -29.16
CA ASN A 139 -9.54 23.90 -29.29
C ASN A 139 -9.25 22.47 -28.77
N GLY A 140 -8.67 22.36 -27.58
CA GLY A 140 -8.27 21.08 -26.97
C GLY A 140 -6.98 20.46 -27.52
N VAL A 141 -6.27 21.14 -28.43
CA VAL A 141 -5.01 20.69 -29.01
C VAL A 141 -3.83 21.38 -28.32
N GLY A 142 -3.18 20.67 -27.39
CA GLY A 142 -1.81 20.94 -26.97
C GLY A 142 -1.58 21.98 -25.89
N LEU A 143 -2.58 22.70 -25.36
CA LEU A 143 -2.32 23.62 -24.25
C LEU A 143 -2.06 22.83 -22.95
N ARG A 144 -3.05 22.09 -22.42
CA ARG A 144 -3.01 21.04 -21.36
C ARG A 144 -2.07 21.31 -20.15
N HIS A 145 -1.63 22.55 -19.95
CA HIS A 145 -0.54 22.95 -19.04
C HIS A 145 -0.58 24.47 -18.76
N LEU A 146 -1.77 25.06 -18.78
CA LEU A 146 -1.96 26.49 -18.51
C LEU A 146 -1.74 26.80 -17.01
N THR A 147 -0.88 27.79 -16.73
CA THR A 147 -0.60 28.30 -15.37
C THR A 147 -0.23 29.78 -15.44
N SER A 148 -0.26 30.52 -14.32
CA SER A 148 0.16 31.93 -14.30
C SER A 148 1.64 32.15 -14.65
N ARG A 149 2.50 31.13 -14.46
CA ARG A 149 3.91 31.16 -14.91
C ARG A 149 4.07 31.08 -16.43
N LYS A 150 3.02 30.62 -17.12
CA LYS A 150 3.01 30.42 -18.58
C LYS A 150 2.27 31.52 -19.32
N VAL A 151 1.50 32.34 -18.61
CA VAL A 151 0.95 33.58 -19.13
C VAL A 151 2.04 34.65 -19.02
N LEU A 152 2.56 35.11 -20.16
CA LEU A 152 3.68 36.02 -20.26
C LEU A 152 3.18 37.40 -20.70
N MET A 153 3.65 38.46 -20.04
CA MET A 153 3.29 39.84 -20.39
C MET A 153 4.31 40.43 -21.34
N LEU A 154 3.83 41.12 -22.37
CA LEU A 154 4.69 41.85 -23.31
C LEU A 154 5.22 43.15 -22.68
N ASP A 155 4.35 43.89 -21.98
CA ASP A 155 4.66 45.14 -21.29
C ASP A 155 3.90 45.19 -19.95
N ILE A 156 4.43 45.91 -18.97
CA ILE A 156 3.79 46.13 -17.66
C ILE A 156 2.68 47.17 -17.77
N SER A 157 2.80 48.11 -18.71
CA SER A 157 1.89 49.26 -18.87
C SER A 157 0.62 48.93 -19.67
N VAL A 158 0.62 47.83 -20.42
CA VAL A 158 -0.51 47.42 -21.28
C VAL A 158 -0.77 45.94 -21.03
N PRO A 159 -2.02 45.51 -20.75
CA PRO A 159 -2.36 44.12 -20.43
C PRO A 159 -2.37 43.23 -21.68
N LYS A 160 -1.28 43.18 -22.45
CA LYS A 160 -1.11 42.28 -23.59
C LYS A 160 -0.33 41.05 -23.16
N ILE A 161 -0.95 39.88 -23.31
CA ILE A 161 -0.39 38.61 -22.89
C ILE A 161 -0.13 37.66 -24.05
N LYS A 162 0.83 36.77 -23.84
CA LYS A 162 1.11 35.61 -24.67
C LYS A 162 1.27 34.36 -23.81
N ILE A 163 0.72 33.25 -24.25
CA ILE A 163 0.79 31.98 -23.53
C ILE A 163 1.92 31.13 -24.09
N GLY A 164 2.89 30.79 -23.24
CA GLY A 164 3.99 29.89 -23.55
C GLY A 164 3.69 28.43 -23.16
N GLY A 165 4.41 27.49 -23.76
CA GLY A 165 4.34 26.07 -23.38
C GLY A 165 3.30 25.25 -24.14
N LEU A 166 2.92 25.65 -25.36
CA LEU A 166 2.13 24.81 -26.26
C LEU A 166 2.83 23.45 -26.49
N PHE A 167 2.08 22.35 -26.50
CA PHE A 167 2.51 20.95 -26.54
C PHE A 167 3.51 20.53 -25.45
N GLN A 168 3.76 21.36 -24.44
CA GLN A 168 4.79 21.06 -23.44
C GLN A 168 4.45 19.84 -22.59
N ARG A 169 3.17 19.64 -22.24
CA ARG A 169 2.72 18.43 -21.54
C ARG A 169 2.95 17.19 -22.40
N ASP A 170 2.58 17.25 -23.68
CA ASP A 170 2.73 16.13 -24.61
C ASP A 170 4.21 15.80 -24.87
N ILE A 171 5.09 16.81 -24.94
CA ILE A 171 6.54 16.64 -25.04
C ILE A 171 7.11 15.95 -23.79
N LEU A 172 6.67 16.36 -22.59
CA LEU A 172 7.09 15.75 -21.33
C LEU A 172 6.60 14.29 -21.21
N GLU A 173 5.34 14.03 -21.57
CA GLU A 173 4.75 12.69 -21.58
C GLU A 173 5.48 11.78 -22.59
N MET A 174 5.77 12.25 -23.81
CA MET A 174 6.54 11.50 -24.81
C MET A 174 7.98 11.21 -24.38
N ALA A 175 8.60 12.11 -23.61
CA ALA A 175 9.93 11.91 -23.04
C ALA A 175 9.91 11.13 -21.70
N ASN A 176 8.74 10.61 -21.28
CA ASN A 176 8.50 9.95 -20.00
C ASN A 176 8.88 10.79 -18.77
N ALA A 177 8.95 12.11 -18.89
CA ALA A 177 9.33 13.05 -17.82
C ALA A 177 8.21 13.18 -16.77
N PRO A 178 8.48 12.94 -15.47
CA PRO A 178 7.46 13.07 -14.44
C PRO A 178 6.96 14.50 -14.35
N THR A 179 5.64 14.65 -14.33
CA THR A 179 4.96 15.93 -14.14
C THR A 179 4.44 15.98 -12.71
N GLY A 180 4.76 17.05 -11.99
CA GLY A 180 4.24 17.26 -10.64
C GLY A 180 2.78 17.69 -10.69
N ALA A 181 1.98 17.28 -9.71
CA ALA A 181 0.61 17.76 -9.56
C ALA A 181 0.60 19.28 -9.39
N THR A 182 -0.25 19.97 -10.16
CA THR A 182 -0.40 21.43 -10.05
C THR A 182 -1.81 21.81 -9.63
N PRO A 183 -2.00 22.94 -8.91
CA PRO A 183 -3.33 23.43 -8.55
C PRO A 183 -4.23 23.80 -9.75
N TYR A 184 -3.69 23.82 -10.97
CA TYR A 184 -4.42 24.11 -12.21
C TYR A 184 -4.91 22.84 -12.92
N GLU A 185 -4.59 21.65 -12.38
CA GLU A 185 -5.07 20.38 -12.93
C GLU A 185 -6.39 19.97 -12.26
N PRO A 186 -7.37 19.45 -13.03
CA PRO A 186 -8.61 18.96 -12.46
C PRO A 186 -8.38 17.68 -11.62
N PRO A 187 -9.31 17.33 -10.70
CA PRO A 187 -9.22 16.11 -9.90
C PRO A 187 -9.04 14.85 -10.75
N ALA A 188 -8.29 13.87 -10.25
CA ALA A 188 -7.83 12.69 -11.00
C ALA A 188 -8.95 11.82 -11.63
N THR A 189 -10.21 12.00 -11.22
CA THR A 189 -11.39 11.30 -11.76
C THR A 189 -12.02 12.00 -12.98
N ALA A 190 -11.61 13.22 -13.32
CA ALA A 190 -12.20 13.99 -14.41
C ALA A 190 -11.55 13.69 -15.78
N SER A 191 -12.37 13.62 -16.83
CA SER A 191 -11.92 13.49 -18.23
C SER A 191 -10.96 14.63 -18.61
N ALA A 192 -9.98 14.33 -19.48
CA ALA A 192 -9.05 15.33 -20.03
C ALA A 192 -9.76 16.40 -20.92
N ILE A 193 -11.03 16.17 -21.25
CA ILE A 193 -11.88 17.10 -22.01
C ILE A 193 -12.11 18.36 -21.14
N ASN A 194 -11.93 19.55 -21.72
CA ASN A 194 -12.08 20.84 -21.03
C ASN A 194 -11.18 21.05 -19.79
N ALA A 195 -10.02 20.38 -19.71
CA ALA A 195 -9.04 20.63 -18.65
C ALA A 195 -8.48 22.08 -18.69
N ASP A 196 -8.33 22.66 -19.88
CA ASP A 196 -7.85 24.05 -20.02
C ASP A 196 -8.86 25.08 -19.48
N MET A 197 -10.17 24.78 -19.52
CA MET A 197 -11.21 25.63 -18.94
C MET A 197 -11.16 25.59 -17.41
N TYR A 198 -10.84 24.43 -16.83
CA TYR A 198 -10.59 24.33 -15.40
C TYR A 198 -9.38 25.18 -14.99
N ALA A 199 -8.25 25.06 -15.71
CA ALA A 199 -7.06 25.88 -15.48
C ALA A 199 -7.34 27.39 -15.63
N PHE A 200 -8.21 27.78 -16.57
CA PHE A 200 -8.69 29.15 -16.72
C PHE A 200 -9.46 29.64 -15.49
N GLY A 201 -10.37 28.83 -14.93
CA GLY A 201 -11.10 29.18 -13.71
C GLY A 201 -10.17 29.43 -12.52
N VAL A 202 -9.14 28.59 -12.35
CA VAL A 202 -8.08 28.77 -11.33
C VAL A 202 -7.33 30.08 -11.54
N LEU A 203 -6.95 30.37 -12.78
CA LEU A 203 -6.20 31.57 -13.14
C LEU A 203 -7.02 32.85 -12.96
N LEU A 204 -8.32 32.80 -13.28
CA LEU A 204 -9.25 33.91 -13.05
C LEU A 204 -9.42 34.18 -11.55
N TRP A 205 -9.51 33.13 -10.74
CA TRP A 205 -9.53 33.26 -9.28
C TRP A 205 -8.24 33.89 -8.73
N GLU A 206 -7.07 33.42 -9.19
CA GLU A 206 -5.76 33.97 -8.81
C GLU A 206 -5.64 35.46 -9.21
N LEU A 207 -6.10 35.83 -10.40
CA LEU A 207 -6.13 37.23 -10.85
C LEU A 207 -7.02 38.11 -9.97
N CYS A 208 -8.19 37.60 -9.57
CA CYS A 208 -9.14 38.37 -8.78
C CYS A 208 -8.69 38.55 -7.32
N THR A 209 -8.08 37.52 -6.74
CA THR A 209 -7.66 37.48 -5.33
C THR A 209 -6.22 37.95 -5.10
N SER A 210 -5.36 37.86 -6.13
CA SER A 210 -3.90 38.02 -6.00
C SER A 210 -3.28 37.03 -4.99
N GLU A 211 -3.98 35.94 -4.66
CA GLU A 211 -3.50 34.88 -3.78
C GLU A 211 -2.92 33.71 -4.57
N LYS A 212 -1.95 32.99 -4.00
CA LYS A 212 -1.35 31.83 -4.66
C LYS A 212 -2.32 30.64 -4.59
N PRO A 213 -2.68 30.04 -5.73
CA PRO A 213 -3.48 28.82 -5.71
C PRO A 213 -2.66 27.70 -5.06
N THR A 214 -3.18 27.15 -3.97
CA THR A 214 -2.65 25.94 -3.33
C THR A 214 -3.68 24.84 -3.45
N VAL A 215 -3.25 23.58 -3.44
CA VAL A 215 -4.16 22.41 -3.48
C VAL A 215 -5.18 22.49 -2.32
N GLU A 216 -4.79 23.13 -1.22
CA GLU A 216 -5.56 23.32 0.01
C GLU A 216 -6.66 24.40 -0.12
N LEU A 217 -6.39 25.50 -0.84
CA LEU A 217 -7.35 26.56 -1.14
C LEU A 217 -8.40 26.14 -2.19
N PHE A 218 -8.12 25.08 -2.97
CA PHE A 218 -8.94 24.71 -4.12
C PHE A 218 -10.24 23.96 -3.78
N HIS A 219 -10.30 23.27 -2.64
CA HIS A 219 -11.59 22.78 -2.12
C HIS A 219 -12.48 23.93 -1.63
N CYS A 220 -11.91 25.13 -1.44
CA CYS A 220 -12.62 26.33 -1.01
C CYS A 220 -12.94 27.30 -2.17
N THR A 221 -12.35 27.18 -3.36
CA THR A 221 -12.59 28.11 -4.49
C THR A 221 -14.06 28.12 -4.94
N ALA A 222 -14.80 27.02 -4.76
CA ALA A 222 -16.25 27.00 -4.96
C ALA A 222 -17.04 27.84 -3.92
N GLN A 223 -16.47 28.08 -2.75
CA GLN A 223 -17.11 28.71 -1.58
C GLN A 223 -16.57 30.11 -1.24
N VAL A 224 -15.42 30.51 -1.78
CA VAL A 224 -14.81 31.83 -1.52
C VAL A 224 -15.54 32.90 -2.34
N ARG A 225 -16.20 33.83 -1.63
CA ARG A 225 -16.65 35.09 -2.23
C ARG A 225 -15.44 35.88 -2.71
N VAL A 226 -15.38 36.16 -4.01
CA VAL A 226 -14.37 37.05 -4.58
C VAL A 226 -14.74 38.48 -4.18
N ALA A 227 -13.96 39.10 -3.29
CA ALA A 227 -14.22 40.45 -2.79
C ALA A 227 -13.86 41.55 -3.82
N ARG A 228 -14.49 41.52 -5.00
CA ARG A 228 -14.47 42.63 -5.98
C ARG A 228 -15.91 43.02 -6.34
N PRO A 229 -16.54 43.96 -5.62
CA PRO A 229 -17.97 44.28 -5.79
C PRO A 229 -18.35 44.80 -7.19
N HIS A 230 -17.37 45.18 -8.01
CA HIS A 230 -17.58 45.68 -9.37
C HIS A 230 -17.40 44.61 -10.47
N LEU A 231 -17.11 43.36 -10.11
CA LEU A 231 -16.88 42.24 -11.03
C LEU A 231 -17.82 41.06 -10.73
N GLU A 232 -19.14 41.33 -10.75
CA GLU A 232 -20.21 40.39 -10.39
C GLU A 232 -20.16 39.06 -11.17
N LEU A 233 -19.65 39.10 -12.42
CA LEU A 233 -19.52 37.95 -13.31
C LEU A 233 -18.38 36.98 -12.93
N ALA A 234 -17.37 37.44 -12.20
CA ALA A 234 -16.18 36.62 -11.95
C ALA A 234 -16.50 35.42 -11.06
N GLU A 235 -17.37 35.58 -10.06
CA GLU A 235 -17.73 34.49 -9.15
C GLU A 235 -18.52 33.38 -9.88
N SER A 236 -19.47 33.74 -10.75
CA SER A 236 -20.22 32.77 -11.54
C SER A 236 -19.33 32.04 -12.54
N LEU A 237 -18.44 32.76 -13.23
CA LEU A 237 -17.52 32.16 -14.21
C LEU A 237 -16.48 31.25 -13.55
N ILE A 238 -15.91 31.64 -12.40
CA ILE A 238 -14.96 30.79 -11.65
C ILE A 238 -15.65 29.48 -11.29
N ARG A 239 -16.85 29.52 -10.69
CA ARG A 239 -17.61 28.32 -10.32
C ARG A 239 -17.95 27.42 -11.50
N ALA A 240 -18.41 28.01 -12.60
CA ALA A 240 -18.76 27.25 -13.81
C ALA A 240 -17.52 26.59 -14.44
N CYS A 241 -16.39 27.29 -14.48
CA CYS A 241 -15.15 26.77 -15.07
C CYS A 241 -14.47 25.70 -14.19
N THR A 242 -14.58 25.80 -12.86
CA THR A 242 -13.96 24.86 -11.90
C THR A 242 -14.91 23.73 -11.47
N HIS A 243 -15.97 23.45 -12.22
CA HIS A 243 -16.93 22.38 -11.90
C HIS A 243 -16.25 21.00 -11.92
N GLU A 244 -16.66 20.10 -11.02
CA GLU A 244 -16.08 18.75 -10.89
C GLU A 244 -16.28 17.93 -12.16
N ASP A 245 -17.52 17.87 -12.66
CA ASP A 245 -17.84 17.25 -13.94
C ASP A 245 -17.30 18.09 -15.12
N ALA A 246 -16.52 17.43 -15.98
CA ALA A 246 -15.90 18.04 -17.16
C ALA A 246 -16.92 18.42 -18.25
N GLY A 247 -18.04 17.68 -18.36
CA GLY A 247 -19.09 17.94 -19.34
C GLY A 247 -19.92 19.19 -19.02
N SER A 248 -19.99 19.54 -17.73
CA SER A 248 -20.73 20.70 -17.22
C SER A 248 -19.94 22.02 -17.31
N ARG A 249 -18.65 21.97 -17.65
CA ARG A 249 -17.81 23.18 -17.81
C ARG A 249 -18.15 23.90 -19.12
N PRO A 250 -18.28 25.24 -19.11
CA PRO A 250 -18.62 26.00 -20.30
C PRO A 250 -17.51 25.92 -21.35
N SER A 251 -17.88 26.06 -22.62
CA SER A 251 -16.91 26.13 -23.71
C SER A 251 -16.19 27.48 -23.73
N ALA A 252 -14.97 27.50 -24.27
CA ALA A 252 -14.20 28.75 -24.41
C ALA A 252 -14.95 29.81 -25.24
N THR A 253 -15.74 29.40 -26.23
CA THR A 253 -16.55 30.30 -27.06
C THR A 253 -17.70 30.96 -26.30
N GLU A 254 -18.35 30.24 -25.39
CA GLU A 254 -19.43 30.77 -24.54
C GLU A 254 -18.88 31.79 -23.55
N VAL A 255 -17.81 31.43 -22.83
CA VAL A 255 -17.15 32.33 -21.87
C VAL A 255 -16.60 33.58 -22.57
N LEU A 256 -16.05 33.44 -23.79
CA LEU A 256 -15.57 34.58 -24.57
C LEU A 256 -16.71 35.55 -24.92
N ALA A 257 -17.86 35.03 -25.36
CA ALA A 257 -19.02 35.86 -25.69
C ALA A 257 -19.51 36.63 -24.45
N GLU A 258 -19.57 35.96 -23.30
CA GLU A 258 -20.00 36.55 -22.03
C GLU A 258 -19.06 37.65 -21.53
N LEU A 259 -17.74 37.42 -21.60
CA LEU A 259 -16.73 38.41 -21.20
C LEU A 259 -16.70 39.63 -22.13
N VAL A 260 -16.85 39.43 -23.45
CA VAL A 260 -16.89 40.54 -24.43
C VAL A 260 -18.14 41.37 -24.26
N ASP A 261 -19.30 40.73 -24.04
CA ASP A 261 -20.57 41.43 -23.77
C ASP A 261 -20.49 42.24 -22.47
N PHE A 262 -19.88 41.67 -21.42
CA PHE A 262 -19.62 42.40 -20.18
C PHE A 262 -18.67 43.60 -20.36
N GLN A 263 -17.61 43.45 -21.14
CA GLN A 263 -16.69 44.54 -21.47
C GLN A 263 -17.40 45.68 -22.22
N ALA A 264 -18.27 45.34 -23.18
CA ALA A 264 -19.07 46.30 -23.94
C ALA A 264 -20.09 47.05 -23.06
N ARG A 265 -20.74 46.35 -22.12
CA ARG A 265 -21.65 46.97 -21.13
C ARG A 265 -20.96 47.96 -20.20
N ARG A 266 -19.72 47.68 -19.76
CA ARG A 266 -18.96 48.64 -18.93
C ARG A 266 -18.46 49.84 -19.75
N ALA A 267 -18.11 49.64 -21.01
CA ALA A 267 -17.67 50.73 -21.88
C ALA A 267 -18.79 51.72 -22.24
N SER A 268 -20.06 51.32 -22.12
CA SER A 268 -21.23 52.17 -22.43
C SER A 268 -21.81 52.94 -21.23
N GLN A 269 -21.28 52.74 -20.01
CA GLN A 269 -21.67 53.54 -18.84
C GLN A 269 -20.90 54.88 -18.79
N PRO A 270 -21.57 56.04 -18.64
CA PRO A 270 -20.89 57.32 -18.53
C PRO A 270 -20.17 57.46 -17.17
N PRO A 271 -19.03 58.19 -17.10
CA PRO A 271 -18.28 58.36 -15.86
C PRO A 271 -19.08 59.18 -14.84
N GLU A 272 -19.26 58.65 -13.62
CA GLU A 272 -19.95 59.34 -12.52
C GLU A 272 -19.19 60.62 -12.10
N MET A 273 -19.82 61.77 -12.35
CA MET A 273 -19.41 63.06 -11.80
C MET A 273 -19.95 63.22 -10.38
N CYS A 274 -19.04 63.42 -9.43
CA CYS A 274 -19.31 63.79 -8.05
C CYS A 274 -19.77 65.26 -7.98
N CYS A 275 -20.95 65.55 -7.40
CA CYS A 275 -21.37 66.92 -7.08
C CYS A 275 -22.15 67.04 -5.74
N PRO A 276 -22.06 68.18 -5.02
CA PRO A 276 -22.51 68.39 -3.63
C PRO A 276 -23.96 68.95 -3.53
N PRO A 277 -24.53 69.15 -2.31
CA PRO A 277 -25.99 69.23 -2.10
C PRO A 277 -26.61 70.61 -2.36
N PRO A 278 -27.96 70.71 -2.51
CA PRO A 278 -28.64 71.92 -2.97
C PRO A 278 -29.29 72.72 -1.82
N PRO A 279 -29.77 73.95 -2.10
CA PRO A 279 -30.88 74.52 -1.35
C PRO A 279 -32.06 75.02 -2.21
N SER A 280 -33.25 74.80 -1.63
CA SER A 280 -34.44 75.67 -1.56
C SER A 280 -35.19 76.12 -2.83
N ASN A 281 -36.42 75.62 -3.00
CA ASN A 281 -37.71 76.31 -2.73
C ASN A 281 -38.84 75.62 -3.53
N VAL A 282 -39.83 74.98 -2.89
CA VAL A 282 -41.15 75.56 -2.51
C VAL A 282 -41.75 76.30 -3.72
N VAL A 283 -42.62 75.71 -4.55
CA VAL A 283 -44.04 75.37 -4.30
C VAL A 283 -44.49 74.30 -5.31
N LEU A 284 -44.60 73.03 -4.91
CA LEU A 284 -45.33 72.00 -5.68
C LEU A 284 -45.79 70.84 -4.78
N HIS A 285 -46.09 71.10 -3.50
CA HIS A 285 -46.18 70.04 -2.49
C HIS A 285 -47.58 69.40 -2.33
N GLN A 286 -48.65 70.04 -2.81
CA GLN A 286 -50.01 69.51 -2.59
C GLN A 286 -50.58 68.72 -3.76
N THR A 287 -50.11 68.94 -4.98
CA THR A 287 -50.60 68.21 -6.17
C THR A 287 -49.82 66.92 -6.42
N LEU A 288 -48.51 66.92 -6.15
CA LEU A 288 -47.65 65.74 -6.30
C LEU A 288 -47.89 64.67 -5.23
N GLN A 289 -48.28 65.01 -4.00
CA GLN A 289 -48.50 64.00 -2.95
C GLN A 289 -49.72 63.10 -3.21
N ARG A 290 -50.77 63.61 -3.86
CA ARG A 290 -51.95 62.79 -4.21
C ARG A 290 -51.70 61.90 -5.42
N LEU A 291 -50.95 62.37 -6.41
CA LEU A 291 -50.55 61.56 -7.56
C LEU A 291 -49.47 60.53 -7.16
N ALA A 292 -48.48 60.90 -6.35
CA ALA A 292 -47.45 59.99 -5.83
C ALA A 292 -48.02 58.93 -4.88
N ALA A 293 -49.08 59.24 -4.11
CA ALA A 293 -49.74 58.24 -3.26
C ALA A 293 -50.53 57.21 -4.10
N VAL A 294 -51.23 57.65 -5.15
CA VAL A 294 -51.95 56.74 -6.06
C VAL A 294 -50.97 55.94 -6.91
N GLU A 295 -49.90 56.57 -7.40
CA GLU A 295 -48.82 55.91 -8.15
C GLU A 295 -48.06 54.92 -7.26
N SER A 296 -47.75 55.27 -6.00
CA SER A 296 -47.16 54.34 -5.03
C SER A 296 -48.08 53.17 -4.71
N GLN A 297 -49.39 53.40 -4.62
CA GLN A 297 -50.36 52.33 -4.34
C GLN A 297 -50.56 51.39 -5.54
N VAL A 298 -50.55 51.93 -6.77
CA VAL A 298 -50.59 51.12 -8.00
C VAL A 298 -49.27 50.38 -8.22
N LEU A 299 -48.12 51.01 -7.92
CA LEU A 299 -46.80 50.37 -7.98
C LEU A 299 -46.62 49.32 -6.90
N ASP A 300 -47.21 49.50 -5.71
CA ASP A 300 -47.22 48.47 -4.65
C ASP A 300 -48.17 47.32 -5.00
N GLU A 301 -49.33 47.59 -5.60
CA GLU A 301 -50.22 46.54 -6.12
C GLU A 301 -49.60 45.79 -7.31
N GLN A 302 -48.89 46.49 -8.21
CA GLN A 302 -48.11 45.87 -9.30
C GLN A 302 -46.92 45.09 -8.76
N ARG A 303 -46.17 45.60 -7.77
CA ARG A 303 -45.12 44.83 -7.09
C ARG A 303 -45.68 43.60 -6.39
N ASN A 304 -46.83 43.69 -5.74
CA ASN A 304 -47.48 42.55 -5.12
C ASN A 304 -47.95 41.54 -6.18
N PHE A 305 -48.45 42.00 -7.33
CA PHE A 305 -48.81 41.14 -8.46
C PHE A 305 -47.59 40.49 -9.10
N ASP A 306 -46.51 41.21 -9.32
CA ASP A 306 -45.24 40.73 -9.86
C ASP A 306 -44.55 39.77 -8.88
N VAL A 307 -44.69 39.98 -7.57
CA VAL A 307 -44.24 39.03 -6.54
C VAL A 307 -45.06 37.75 -6.59
N VAL A 308 -46.38 37.82 -6.78
CA VAL A 308 -47.24 36.63 -6.89
C VAL A 308 -46.98 35.89 -8.20
N VAL A 309 -46.83 36.60 -9.32
CA VAL A 309 -46.46 36.03 -10.62
C VAL A 309 -45.06 35.41 -10.55
N GLY A 310 -44.10 36.11 -9.97
CA GLY A 310 -42.74 35.60 -9.75
C GLY A 310 -42.72 34.38 -8.82
N GLN A 311 -43.57 34.33 -7.79
CA GLN A 311 -43.73 33.13 -6.95
C GLN A 311 -44.36 31.97 -7.70
N LEU A 312 -45.27 32.24 -8.65
CA LEU A 312 -45.93 31.22 -9.47
C LEU A 312 -45.00 30.71 -10.58
N GLU A 313 -44.21 31.59 -11.20
CA GLU A 313 -43.17 31.26 -12.15
C GLU A 313 -42.03 30.50 -11.49
N PHE A 314 -41.62 30.88 -10.27
CA PHE A 314 -40.66 30.14 -9.47
C PHE A 314 -41.18 28.74 -9.13
N ALA A 315 -42.44 28.63 -8.67
CA ALA A 315 -43.04 27.32 -8.38
C ALA A 315 -43.16 26.44 -9.63
N ASN A 316 -43.51 27.01 -10.79
CA ASN A 316 -43.58 26.28 -12.05
C ASN A 316 -42.20 25.87 -12.56
N ALA A 317 -41.17 26.71 -12.37
CA ALA A 317 -39.79 26.37 -12.66
C ALA A 317 -39.24 25.29 -11.73
N GLU A 318 -39.63 25.31 -10.46
CA GLU A 318 -39.27 24.30 -9.46
C GLU A 318 -39.95 22.96 -9.78
N ILE A 319 -41.24 22.95 -10.14
CA ILE A 319 -41.94 21.76 -10.63
C ILE A 319 -41.29 21.22 -11.90
N ALA A 320 -40.93 22.07 -12.86
CA ALA A 320 -40.23 21.66 -14.08
C ALA A 320 -38.83 21.09 -13.79
N SER A 321 -38.11 21.68 -12.83
CA SER A 321 -36.81 21.18 -12.35
C SER A 321 -36.94 19.81 -11.68
N LEU A 322 -37.95 19.63 -10.82
CA LEU A 322 -38.24 18.35 -10.18
C LEU A 322 -38.68 17.29 -11.18
N GLN A 323 -39.45 17.65 -12.21
CA GLN A 323 -39.82 16.76 -13.31
C GLN A 323 -38.61 16.36 -14.17
N ALA A 324 -37.69 17.28 -14.45
CA ALA A 324 -36.44 16.98 -15.14
C ALA A 324 -35.51 16.10 -14.29
N LEU A 325 -35.45 16.32 -12.98
CA LEU A 325 -34.71 15.45 -12.06
C LEU A 325 -35.33 14.05 -12.01
N LEU A 326 -36.65 13.93 -12.01
CA LEU A 326 -37.35 12.65 -12.09
C LEU A 326 -37.07 11.91 -13.41
N SER A 327 -37.04 12.61 -14.55
CA SER A 327 -36.72 11.97 -15.84
C SER A 327 -35.27 11.49 -15.87
N VAL A 328 -34.31 12.30 -15.40
CA VAL A 328 -32.90 11.89 -15.29
C VAL A 328 -32.72 10.69 -14.37
N LYS A 329 -33.45 10.65 -13.24
CA LYS A 329 -33.44 9.51 -12.33
C LYS A 329 -34.11 8.26 -12.94
N ALA A 330 -35.15 8.42 -13.75
CA ALA A 330 -35.80 7.32 -14.48
C ALA A 330 -34.88 6.73 -15.57
N ASP A 331 -34.17 7.57 -16.32
CA ASP A 331 -33.18 7.14 -17.31
C ASP A 331 -32.00 6.43 -16.62
N GLY A 332 -31.55 6.94 -15.47
CA GLY A 332 -30.55 6.28 -14.62
C GLY A 332 -31.00 4.91 -14.12
N LEU A 333 -32.27 4.76 -13.74
CA LEU A 333 -32.86 3.49 -13.32
C LEU A 333 -32.87 2.49 -14.49
N GLY A 334 -33.28 2.92 -15.69
CA GLY A 334 -33.27 2.09 -16.90
C GLY A 334 -31.86 1.65 -17.30
N ALA A 335 -30.87 2.54 -17.21
CA ALA A 335 -29.47 2.18 -17.45
C ALA A 335 -28.98 1.11 -16.45
N LEU A 336 -29.35 1.23 -15.17
CA LEU A 336 -29.00 0.26 -14.15
C LEU A 336 -29.68 -1.10 -14.36
N GLU A 337 -30.95 -1.12 -14.77
CA GLU A 337 -31.67 -2.36 -15.12
C GLU A 337 -30.97 -3.13 -16.26
N THR A 338 -30.49 -2.42 -17.29
CA THR A 338 -29.72 -3.06 -18.38
C THR A 338 -28.34 -3.54 -17.92
N ALA A 339 -27.70 -2.87 -16.96
CA ALA A 339 -26.44 -3.31 -16.38
C ALA A 339 -26.65 -4.57 -15.54
N HIS A 340 -27.72 -4.62 -14.75
CA HIS A 340 -28.11 -5.79 -13.95
C HIS A 340 -28.44 -7.01 -14.82
N ALA A 341 -29.16 -6.81 -15.93
CA ALA A 341 -29.46 -7.89 -16.88
C ALA A 341 -28.18 -8.48 -17.51
N ARG A 342 -27.21 -7.62 -17.86
CA ARG A 342 -25.91 -8.03 -18.37
C ARG A 342 -25.09 -8.79 -17.33
N ALA A 343 -25.12 -8.34 -16.08
CA ALA A 343 -24.41 -8.99 -14.99
C ALA A 343 -25.00 -10.37 -14.66
N ARG A 344 -26.34 -10.52 -14.65
CA ARG A 344 -27.01 -11.83 -14.52
C ARG A 344 -26.65 -12.80 -15.65
N ALA A 345 -26.59 -12.33 -16.89
CA ALA A 345 -26.17 -13.17 -18.01
C ALA A 345 -24.73 -13.65 -17.84
N ARG A 346 -23.84 -12.78 -17.35
CA ARG A 346 -22.43 -13.10 -17.07
C ARG A 346 -22.28 -14.16 -15.98
N VAL A 347 -23.09 -14.11 -14.92
CA VAL A 347 -23.10 -15.14 -13.87
C VAL A 347 -23.54 -16.50 -14.43
N ALA A 348 -24.61 -16.52 -15.24
CA ALA A 348 -25.06 -17.76 -15.89
C ALA A 348 -23.99 -18.37 -16.84
N ASP A 349 -23.22 -17.53 -17.54
CA ASP A 349 -22.09 -17.98 -18.37
C ASP A 349 -20.97 -18.62 -17.53
N LEU A 350 -20.72 -18.09 -16.32
CA LEU A 350 -19.69 -18.61 -15.41
C LEU A 350 -20.13 -19.92 -14.73
N GLU A 351 -21.38 -19.99 -14.27
CA GLU A 351 -21.97 -21.23 -13.72
C GLU A 351 -21.94 -22.38 -14.74
N ALA A 352 -22.10 -22.08 -16.04
CA ALA A 352 -21.99 -23.07 -17.10
C ALA A 352 -20.57 -23.63 -17.31
N ILE A 353 -19.53 -22.89 -16.88
CA ILE A 353 -18.11 -23.29 -16.97
C ILE A 353 -17.67 -24.05 -15.72
N GLU A 354 -18.29 -23.80 -14.55
CA GLU A 354 -17.93 -24.42 -13.27
C GLU A 354 -18.23 -25.93 -13.23
N ALA A 355 -19.45 -26.35 -13.60
CA ALA A 355 -19.86 -27.76 -13.56
C ALA A 355 -18.93 -28.75 -14.33
N PRO A 356 -18.46 -28.46 -15.55
CA PRO A 356 -17.52 -29.35 -16.23
C PRO A 356 -16.13 -29.37 -15.58
N LEU A 357 -15.67 -28.27 -14.97
CA LEU A 357 -14.39 -28.22 -14.27
C LEU A 357 -14.41 -29.05 -12.98
N GLU A 358 -15.49 -28.98 -12.20
CA GLU A 358 -15.68 -29.83 -11.01
C GLU A 358 -15.67 -31.32 -11.37
N THR A 359 -16.31 -31.67 -12.48
CA THR A 359 -16.34 -33.05 -12.98
C THR A 359 -14.94 -33.53 -13.38
N GLN A 360 -14.14 -32.68 -14.03
CA GLN A 360 -12.75 -32.99 -14.38
C GLN A 360 -11.85 -33.14 -13.14
N LEU A 361 -12.03 -32.27 -12.14
CA LEU A 361 -11.29 -32.34 -10.89
C LEU A 361 -11.62 -33.61 -10.08
N ALA A 362 -12.90 -33.99 -10.02
CA ALA A 362 -13.33 -35.23 -9.38
C ALA A 362 -12.72 -36.47 -10.06
N ALA A 363 -12.70 -36.50 -11.39
CA ALA A 363 -12.09 -37.58 -12.16
C ALA A 363 -10.58 -37.67 -11.95
N ALA A 364 -9.87 -36.53 -11.93
CA ALA A 364 -8.43 -36.48 -11.66
C ALA A 364 -8.10 -36.95 -10.23
N THR A 365 -8.89 -36.53 -9.24
CA THR A 365 -8.72 -36.94 -7.84
C THR A 365 -8.96 -38.43 -7.64
N GLN A 366 -9.96 -39.00 -8.33
CA GLN A 366 -10.18 -40.44 -8.33
C GLN A 366 -8.99 -41.19 -8.93
N ARG A 367 -8.40 -40.67 -10.01
CA ARG A 367 -7.24 -41.30 -10.66
C ARG A 367 -6.01 -41.34 -9.75
N VAL A 368 -5.77 -40.30 -8.95
CA VAL A 368 -4.70 -40.27 -7.94
C VAL A 368 -4.90 -41.39 -6.91
N ARG A 369 -6.13 -41.54 -6.36
CA ARG A 369 -6.45 -42.59 -5.39
C ARG A 369 -6.25 -44.00 -5.93
N GLU A 370 -6.61 -44.22 -7.21
CA GLU A 370 -6.37 -45.50 -7.88
C GLU A 370 -4.87 -45.83 -7.97
N LEU A 371 -4.04 -44.84 -8.34
CA LEU A 371 -2.59 -44.98 -8.43
C LEU A 371 -1.91 -45.18 -7.06
N GLU A 372 -2.38 -44.49 -6.01
CA GLU A 372 -1.91 -44.70 -4.64
C GLU A 372 -2.16 -46.15 -4.18
N HIS A 373 -3.37 -46.67 -4.42
CA HIS A 373 -3.72 -48.04 -4.06
C HIS A 373 -2.92 -49.08 -4.86
N GLU A 374 -2.68 -48.84 -6.16
CA GLU A 374 -1.80 -49.68 -6.97
C GLU A 374 -0.35 -49.68 -6.49
N THR A 375 0.16 -48.52 -6.08
CA THR A 375 1.51 -48.36 -5.53
C THR A 375 1.67 -49.15 -4.22
N GLN A 376 0.75 -48.97 -3.27
CA GLN A 376 0.75 -49.72 -2.00
C GLN A 376 0.69 -51.24 -2.21
N ARG A 377 -0.12 -51.69 -3.19
CA ARG A 377 -0.23 -53.11 -3.51
C ARG A 377 1.10 -53.68 -4.02
N LEU A 378 1.81 -52.95 -4.89
CA LEU A 378 3.10 -53.40 -5.43
C LEU A 378 4.22 -53.33 -4.39
N GLU A 379 4.21 -52.34 -3.51
CA GLU A 379 5.14 -52.26 -2.38
C GLU A 379 5.00 -53.48 -1.45
N HIS A 380 3.77 -53.88 -1.14
CA HIS A 380 3.52 -55.10 -0.37
C HIS A 380 4.00 -56.36 -1.11
N GLN A 381 3.77 -56.46 -2.43
CA GLN A 381 4.26 -57.59 -3.22
C GLN A 381 5.80 -57.66 -3.23
N THR A 382 6.45 -56.51 -3.33
CA THR A 382 7.91 -56.39 -3.30
C THR A 382 8.48 -56.78 -1.94
N ALA A 383 7.87 -56.32 -0.85
CA ALA A 383 8.23 -56.72 0.52
C ALA A 383 8.11 -58.24 0.73
N HIS A 384 7.03 -58.84 0.22
CA HIS A 384 6.84 -60.29 0.29
C HIS A 384 7.90 -61.06 -0.51
N GLN A 385 8.28 -60.59 -1.70
CA GLN A 385 9.36 -61.20 -2.49
C GLN A 385 10.72 -61.07 -1.79
N ARG A 386 11.00 -59.94 -1.13
CA ARG A 386 12.22 -59.75 -0.32
C ARG A 386 12.30 -60.74 0.83
N GLU A 387 11.19 -60.97 1.52
CA GLU A 387 11.11 -61.96 2.59
C GLU A 387 11.38 -63.39 2.07
N GLN A 388 10.78 -63.75 0.94
CA GLN A 388 11.02 -65.04 0.29
C GLN A 388 12.49 -65.21 -0.12
N ALA A 389 13.11 -64.19 -0.71
CA ALA A 389 14.53 -64.19 -1.08
C ALA A 389 15.47 -64.27 0.14
N ALA A 390 15.10 -63.64 1.25
CA ALA A 390 15.85 -63.73 2.50
C ALA A 390 15.79 -65.14 3.10
N LYS A 391 14.62 -65.79 3.04
CA LYS A 391 14.45 -67.18 3.48
C LYS A 391 15.30 -68.14 2.66
N THR A 392 15.22 -68.07 1.33
CA THR A 392 16.02 -68.95 0.45
C THR A 392 17.52 -68.71 0.61
N ARG A 393 17.95 -67.47 0.90
CA ARG A 393 19.36 -67.18 1.25
C ARG A 393 19.79 -67.92 2.52
N LEU A 394 18.98 -67.91 3.57
CA LEU A 394 19.27 -68.63 4.82
C LEU A 394 19.33 -70.15 4.58
N ASP A 395 18.44 -70.69 3.74
CA ASP A 395 18.46 -72.11 3.37
C ASP A 395 19.77 -72.48 2.63
N VAL A 396 20.24 -71.62 1.72
CA VAL A 396 21.55 -71.77 1.06
C VAL A 396 22.71 -71.75 2.07
N GLU A 397 22.69 -70.82 3.03
CA GLU A 397 23.72 -70.72 4.08
C GLU A 397 23.74 -71.97 4.98
N SER A 398 22.57 -72.53 5.31
CA SER A 398 22.45 -73.78 6.07
C SER A 398 23.08 -74.96 5.33
N VAL A 399 22.76 -75.13 4.04
CA VAL A 399 23.32 -76.21 3.20
C VAL A 399 24.84 -76.06 3.03
N ILE A 400 25.35 -74.82 2.93
CA ILE A 400 26.79 -74.55 2.90
C ILE A 400 27.45 -75.01 4.20
N PHE A 401 26.83 -74.71 5.34
CA PHE A 401 27.34 -75.10 6.66
C PHE A 401 27.35 -76.62 6.85
N GLU A 402 26.26 -77.32 6.51
CA GLU A 402 26.17 -78.78 6.57
C GLU A 402 27.24 -79.45 5.68
N LYS A 403 27.41 -78.96 4.45
CA LYS A 403 28.46 -79.43 3.55
C LYS A 403 29.87 -79.22 4.13
N GLN A 404 30.12 -78.12 4.83
CA GLN A 404 31.40 -77.87 5.50
C GLN A 404 31.64 -78.87 6.64
N GLN A 405 30.61 -79.17 7.45
CA GLN A 405 30.69 -80.17 8.52
C GLN A 405 30.97 -81.57 7.97
N LEU A 406 30.25 -82.00 6.93
CA LEU A 406 30.50 -83.29 6.28
C LEU A 406 31.92 -83.37 5.69
N ARG A 407 32.42 -82.27 5.12
CA ARG A 407 33.79 -82.20 4.61
C ARG A 407 34.84 -82.39 5.72
N GLN A 408 34.63 -81.77 6.89
CA GLN A 408 35.51 -81.96 8.05
C GLN A 408 35.45 -83.41 8.57
N LEU A 409 34.27 -84.01 8.58
CA LEU A 409 34.09 -85.42 8.97
C LEU A 409 34.80 -86.37 8.01
N VAL A 410 34.67 -86.16 6.69
CA VAL A 410 35.39 -86.92 5.66
C VAL A 410 36.89 -86.77 5.84
N GLN A 411 37.39 -85.55 6.03
CA GLN A 411 38.82 -85.31 6.30
C GLN A 411 39.32 -86.06 7.55
N THR A 412 38.52 -86.10 8.61
CA THR A 412 38.87 -86.83 9.84
C THR A 412 38.91 -88.35 9.59
N LEU A 413 37.92 -88.88 8.87
CA LEU A 413 37.88 -90.30 8.50
C LEU A 413 39.01 -90.70 7.54
N GLU A 414 39.40 -89.81 6.63
CA GLU A 414 40.57 -90.03 5.75
C GLU A 414 41.88 -90.12 6.54
N VAL A 415 42.04 -89.31 7.60
CA VAL A 415 43.19 -89.41 8.50
C VAL A 415 43.15 -90.73 9.26
N ASN A 416 42.02 -91.09 9.85
CA ASN A 416 41.85 -92.37 10.57
C ASN A 416 42.10 -93.58 9.66
N LEU A 417 41.66 -93.52 8.40
CA LEU A 417 41.93 -94.55 7.41
C LEU A 417 43.43 -94.70 7.13
N ARG A 418 44.15 -93.58 6.93
CA ARG A 418 45.61 -93.62 6.76
C ARG A 418 46.31 -94.20 7.98
N ASP A 419 45.89 -93.81 9.18
CA ASP A 419 46.43 -94.34 10.41
C ASP A 419 46.18 -95.86 10.51
N ALA A 420 44.96 -96.31 10.23
CA ALA A 420 44.60 -97.73 10.19
C ALA A 420 45.43 -98.52 9.15
N GLU A 421 45.56 -98.00 7.93
CA GLU A 421 46.40 -98.58 6.87
C GLU A 421 47.87 -98.68 7.28
N THR A 422 48.42 -97.66 7.95
CA THR A 422 49.81 -97.70 8.46
C THR A 422 49.97 -98.72 9.57
N THR A 423 49.01 -98.85 10.48
CA THR A 423 49.05 -99.88 11.53
C THR A 423 48.93 -101.29 10.95
N LEU A 424 48.08 -101.50 9.93
CA LEU A 424 47.97 -102.78 9.22
C LEU A 424 49.29 -103.13 8.50
N ALA A 425 49.94 -102.13 7.89
CA ALA A 425 51.25 -102.31 7.26
C ALA A 425 52.34 -102.68 8.29
N GLN A 426 52.36 -102.01 9.44
CA GLN A 426 53.28 -102.33 10.55
C GLN A 426 53.06 -103.75 11.10
N GLU A 427 51.81 -104.17 11.29
CA GLU A 427 51.47 -105.53 11.73
C GLU A 427 51.88 -106.58 10.70
N LYS A 428 51.74 -106.27 9.40
CA LYS A 428 52.24 -107.13 8.32
C LYS A 428 53.76 -107.27 8.36
N ASP A 429 54.49 -106.17 8.55
CA ASP A 429 55.95 -106.18 8.69
C ASP A 429 56.39 -107.00 9.92
N VAL A 430 55.68 -106.86 11.05
CA VAL A 430 55.93 -107.65 12.28
C VAL A 430 55.65 -109.14 12.03
N SER A 431 54.57 -109.48 11.32
CA SER A 431 54.25 -110.86 10.93
C SER A 431 55.34 -111.47 10.05
N ASP A 432 55.83 -110.71 9.06
CA ASP A 432 56.93 -111.11 8.18
C ASP A 432 58.24 -111.30 8.96
N GLU A 433 58.57 -110.41 9.91
CA GLU A 433 59.74 -110.55 10.79
C GLU A 433 59.64 -111.79 11.68
N LEU A 434 58.47 -112.03 12.29
CA LEU A 434 58.22 -113.21 13.12
C LEU A 434 58.30 -114.50 12.30
N ASN A 435 57.85 -114.49 11.04
CA ASN A 435 57.97 -115.62 10.12
C ASN A 435 59.44 -115.95 9.82
N VAL A 436 60.28 -114.93 9.60
CA VAL A 436 61.73 -115.12 9.42
C VAL A 436 62.38 -115.69 10.68
N ARG A 437 62.08 -115.16 11.87
CA ARG A 437 62.60 -115.69 13.15
C ARG A 437 62.13 -117.12 13.41
N TRP A 438 60.89 -117.44 13.04
CA TRP A 438 60.34 -118.79 13.13
C TRP A 438 61.11 -119.78 12.25
N GLN A 439 61.38 -119.42 10.98
CA GLN A 439 62.19 -120.25 10.07
C GLN A 439 63.63 -120.46 10.60
N GLN A 440 64.21 -119.44 11.23
CA GLN A 440 65.53 -119.55 11.87
C GLN A 440 65.50 -120.48 13.10
N THR A 441 64.45 -120.40 13.92
CA THR A 441 64.26 -121.25 15.11
C THR A 441 64.06 -122.72 14.72
N ILE A 442 63.34 -123.01 13.63
CA ILE A 442 63.22 -124.36 13.07
C ILE A 442 64.59 -124.92 12.68
N LYS A 443 65.43 -124.13 11.98
CA LYS A 443 66.79 -124.55 11.62
C LYS A 443 67.66 -124.78 12.86
N HIS A 444 67.49 -123.97 13.90
CA HIS A 444 68.21 -124.15 15.17
C HIS A 444 67.78 -125.43 15.90
N CYS A 445 66.48 -125.71 15.97
CA CYS A 445 65.94 -126.97 16.50
C CYS A 445 66.38 -128.20 15.69
N GLN A 446 66.48 -128.10 14.36
CA GLN A 446 67.01 -129.17 13.51
C GLN A 446 68.52 -129.40 13.74
N HIS A 447 69.27 -128.32 14.02
CA HIS A 447 70.69 -128.41 14.38
C HIS A 447 70.90 -129.03 15.77
N GLU A 448 70.06 -128.68 16.76
CA GLU A 448 70.05 -129.32 18.07
C GLU A 448 69.66 -130.81 18.02
N GLN A 449 68.75 -131.22 17.13
CA GLN A 449 68.41 -132.63 16.92
C GLN A 449 69.63 -133.47 16.49
N LEU A 450 70.53 -132.91 15.68
CA LEU A 450 71.74 -133.60 15.21
C LEU A 450 72.82 -133.75 16.31
N GLN A 451 72.81 -132.88 17.32
CA GLN A 451 73.70 -132.96 18.49
C GLN A 451 73.13 -133.85 19.61
N ARG A 452 71.82 -134.08 19.63
CA ARG A 452 71.07 -134.86 20.64
C ARG A 452 71.21 -136.38 20.50
N GLU A 453 71.75 -136.90 19.39
CA GLU A 453 72.01 -138.36 19.20
C GLU A 453 73.21 -138.90 20.03
N LYS A 454 73.99 -138.04 20.72
CA LYS A 454 75.22 -138.45 21.42
C LYS A 454 75.19 -138.45 22.95
N VAL A 455 74.18 -137.90 23.62
CA VAL A 455 74.16 -137.83 25.10
C VAL A 455 72.73 -137.99 25.65
N GLU A 456 72.30 -139.25 25.77
CA GLU A 456 70.92 -139.63 26.06
C GLU A 456 70.75 -140.22 27.48
N ARG A 457 70.87 -139.44 28.58
CA ARG A 457 70.44 -139.93 29.92
C ARG A 457 70.31 -138.94 31.10
N GLN A 458 69.97 -137.66 30.89
CA GLN A 458 69.58 -136.76 32.00
C GLN A 458 68.38 -135.87 31.64
N LEU A 459 67.32 -136.45 31.06
CA LEU A 459 66.22 -135.71 30.41
C LEU A 459 64.82 -136.11 30.92
N THR A 460 64.42 -135.64 32.10
CA THR A 460 63.01 -135.70 32.54
C THR A 460 62.45 -134.42 33.16
N GLN A 461 63.25 -133.38 33.44
CA GLN A 461 62.72 -132.08 33.91
C GLN A 461 62.48 -131.08 32.77
N LEU A 462 63.34 -131.07 31.73
CA LEU A 462 63.25 -130.17 30.55
C LEU A 462 62.11 -130.49 29.56
N ARG A 463 61.34 -131.55 29.78
CA ARG A 463 60.22 -131.97 28.89
C ARG A 463 58.89 -131.29 29.23
N LEU A 464 58.71 -130.84 30.47
CA LEU A 464 57.47 -130.17 30.90
C LEU A 464 57.50 -128.68 30.55
N ASP A 465 58.61 -127.99 30.81
CA ASP A 465 58.76 -126.56 30.50
C ASP A 465 58.75 -126.26 28.98
N ASN A 466 59.18 -127.21 28.14
CA ASN A 466 59.15 -127.08 26.68
C ASN A 466 57.75 -127.27 26.06
N LYS A 467 56.79 -127.89 26.78
CA LYS A 467 55.44 -128.11 26.23
C LYS A 467 54.59 -126.84 26.31
N GLU A 468 54.70 -126.11 27.42
CA GLU A 468 53.94 -124.88 27.66
C GLU A 468 54.40 -123.73 26.75
N ALA A 469 55.71 -123.66 26.44
CA ALA A 469 56.25 -122.71 25.47
C ALA A 469 55.78 -122.99 24.03
N VAL A 470 55.60 -124.27 23.65
CA VAL A 470 55.12 -124.65 22.30
C VAL A 470 53.64 -124.34 22.11
N ASP A 471 52.81 -124.53 23.14
CA ASP A 471 51.38 -124.20 23.08
C ASP A 471 51.16 -122.68 23.02
N GLN A 472 51.92 -121.88 23.79
CA GLN A 472 51.91 -120.42 23.66
C GLN A 472 52.43 -119.94 22.30
N LEU A 473 53.44 -120.60 21.72
CA LEU A 473 53.93 -120.27 20.37
C LEU A 473 52.93 -120.62 19.25
N ARG A 474 52.04 -121.59 19.47
CA ARG A 474 51.02 -122.00 18.47
C ARG A 474 49.92 -120.96 18.31
N ASP A 475 49.50 -120.33 19.40
CA ASP A 475 48.44 -119.31 19.38
C ASP A 475 48.89 -117.99 18.73
N TRP A 476 50.20 -117.76 18.69
CA TRP A 476 50.86 -116.59 18.08
C TRP A 476 51.48 -116.87 16.71
N HIS A 477 51.20 -118.02 16.10
CA HIS A 477 51.78 -118.37 14.79
C HIS A 477 51.32 -117.38 13.70
N PRO A 478 52.23 -116.81 12.89
CA PRO A 478 51.92 -115.76 11.91
C PRO A 478 50.76 -116.14 10.96
N ASP A 479 50.81 -117.36 10.40
CA ASP A 479 49.80 -117.80 9.42
C ASP A 479 48.71 -118.74 9.96
N THR A 480 48.78 -119.21 11.21
CA THR A 480 47.87 -120.26 11.74
C THR A 480 47.36 -120.01 13.16
N GLY A 481 47.87 -118.98 13.84
CA GLY A 481 47.44 -118.56 15.17
C GLY A 481 46.07 -117.88 15.11
N VAL A 482 45.15 -118.33 15.96
CA VAL A 482 43.76 -117.84 15.99
C VAL A 482 43.70 -116.35 16.35
N LEU A 483 44.56 -115.89 17.26
CA LEU A 483 44.58 -114.50 17.74
C LEU A 483 45.21 -113.52 16.74
N ALA A 484 46.14 -113.97 15.89
CA ALA A 484 46.75 -113.12 14.84
C ALA A 484 45.76 -112.90 13.68
N LYS A 485 45.12 -113.97 13.21
CA LYS A 485 44.07 -113.89 12.18
C LYS A 485 42.85 -113.10 12.62
N GLN A 486 42.42 -113.23 13.87
CA GLN A 486 41.32 -112.43 14.40
C GLN A 486 41.65 -110.94 14.42
N ARG A 487 42.86 -110.57 14.84
CA ARG A 487 43.32 -109.17 14.86
C ARG A 487 43.39 -108.57 13.45
N GLN A 488 44.01 -109.27 12.51
CA GLN A 488 44.09 -108.83 11.12
C GLN A 488 42.70 -108.68 10.49
N ALA A 489 41.80 -109.66 10.69
CA ALA A 489 40.43 -109.58 10.21
C ALA A 489 39.66 -108.39 10.82
N THR A 490 39.80 -108.11 12.12
CA THR A 490 39.18 -106.92 12.74
C THR A 490 39.72 -105.60 12.19
N MET A 491 41.01 -105.53 11.83
CA MET A 491 41.59 -104.31 11.26
C MET A 491 41.19 -104.13 9.79
N ASP A 492 41.15 -105.21 9.01
CA ASP A 492 40.62 -105.21 7.65
C ASP A 492 39.13 -104.80 7.62
N ASP A 493 38.33 -105.29 8.57
CA ASP A 493 36.93 -104.88 8.75
C ASP A 493 36.80 -103.39 9.10
N GLN A 494 37.71 -102.83 9.92
CA GLN A 494 37.75 -101.40 10.25
C GLN A 494 38.11 -100.53 9.03
N VAL A 495 39.08 -100.96 8.22
CA VAL A 495 39.46 -100.29 6.97
C VAL A 495 38.28 -100.28 5.98
N LEU A 496 37.60 -101.42 5.82
CA LEU A 496 36.42 -101.53 4.98
C LEU A 496 35.26 -100.66 5.48
N ASP A 497 34.98 -100.64 6.79
CA ASP A 497 33.95 -99.78 7.39
C ASP A 497 34.24 -98.29 7.14
N HIS A 498 35.49 -97.85 7.36
CA HIS A 498 35.91 -96.47 7.08
C HIS A 498 35.78 -96.10 5.60
N LEU A 499 36.19 -96.98 4.67
CA LEU A 499 36.02 -96.77 3.23
C LEU A 499 34.55 -96.67 2.83
N HIS A 500 33.69 -97.57 3.34
CA HIS A 500 32.26 -97.55 3.07
C HIS A 500 31.61 -96.26 3.59
N ARG A 501 32.02 -95.79 4.77
CA ARG A 501 31.52 -94.55 5.37
C ARG A 501 31.99 -93.31 4.61
N ILE A 502 33.24 -93.26 4.17
CA ILE A 502 33.76 -92.19 3.31
C ILE A 502 33.00 -92.14 1.98
N GLN A 503 32.74 -93.29 1.36
CA GLN A 503 31.97 -93.36 0.11
C GLN A 503 30.51 -92.92 0.30
N ALA A 504 29.87 -93.29 1.42
CA ALA A 504 28.51 -92.85 1.73
C ALA A 504 28.43 -91.33 1.92
N LEU A 505 29.31 -90.76 2.76
CA LEU A 505 29.38 -89.32 3.01
C LEU A 505 29.74 -88.53 1.74
N SER A 506 30.59 -89.07 0.86
CA SER A 506 30.93 -88.44 -0.42
C SER A 506 29.72 -88.36 -1.35
N ARG A 507 28.83 -89.37 -1.35
CA ARG A 507 27.57 -89.33 -2.12
C ARG A 507 26.61 -88.28 -1.55
N GLU A 508 26.49 -88.19 -0.23
CA GLU A 508 25.69 -87.16 0.44
C GLU A 508 26.20 -85.75 0.11
N MET A 509 27.54 -85.53 0.10
CA MET A 509 28.13 -84.26 -0.31
C MET A 509 27.83 -83.88 -1.77
N VAL A 510 27.74 -84.87 -2.67
CA VAL A 510 27.37 -84.63 -4.08
C VAL A 510 25.89 -84.26 -4.18
N ALA A 511 25.01 -84.95 -3.45
CA ALA A 511 23.58 -84.62 -3.40
C ALA A 511 23.35 -83.20 -2.87
N LEU A 512 23.97 -82.84 -1.73
CA LEU A 512 23.88 -81.49 -1.16
C LEU A 512 24.44 -80.41 -2.10
N LYS A 513 25.42 -80.74 -2.95
CA LYS A 513 25.94 -79.80 -3.96
C LYS A 513 24.89 -79.51 -5.04
N VAL A 514 24.11 -80.51 -5.45
CA VAL A 514 23.00 -80.34 -6.41
C VAL A 514 21.88 -79.51 -5.80
N ASP A 515 21.50 -79.80 -4.56
CA ASP A 515 20.48 -79.03 -3.83
C ASP A 515 20.91 -77.57 -3.64
N MET A 516 22.19 -77.34 -3.29
CA MET A 516 22.78 -75.99 -3.19
C MET A 516 22.69 -75.24 -4.53
N THR A 517 22.97 -75.88 -5.66
CA THR A 517 22.86 -75.22 -6.98
C THR A 517 21.42 -74.89 -7.35
N ALA A 518 20.47 -75.78 -7.03
CA ALA A 518 19.05 -75.51 -7.28
C ALA A 518 18.53 -74.33 -6.45
N LEU A 519 18.90 -74.25 -5.16
CA LEU A 519 18.56 -73.12 -4.30
C LEU A 519 19.24 -71.80 -4.74
N GLN A 520 20.48 -71.88 -5.26
CA GLN A 520 21.17 -70.72 -5.83
C GLN A 520 20.47 -70.18 -7.08
N ASP A 521 20.03 -71.06 -7.98
CA ASP A 521 19.28 -70.67 -9.17
C ASP A 521 17.91 -70.07 -8.80
N GLU A 522 17.23 -70.62 -7.80
CA GLU A 522 15.97 -70.08 -7.28
C GLU A 522 16.16 -68.69 -6.64
N LEU A 523 17.25 -68.47 -5.90
CA LEU A 523 17.59 -67.16 -5.34
C LEU A 523 17.86 -66.12 -6.43
N VAL A 524 18.57 -66.48 -7.50
CA VAL A 524 18.79 -65.60 -8.66
C VAL A 524 17.47 -65.26 -9.34
N ALA A 525 16.59 -66.25 -9.55
CA ALA A 525 15.26 -66.02 -10.13
C ALA A 525 14.34 -65.17 -9.23
N SER A 526 14.46 -65.29 -7.91
CA SER A 526 13.73 -64.46 -6.94
C SER A 526 14.23 -63.01 -6.95
N ARG A 527 15.55 -62.78 -6.99
CA ARG A 527 16.14 -61.43 -7.13
C ARG A 527 15.78 -60.75 -8.45
N ALA A 528 15.71 -61.50 -9.54
CA ALA A 528 15.26 -60.96 -10.84
C ALA A 528 13.78 -60.51 -10.78
N ARG A 529 12.92 -61.27 -10.09
CA ARG A 529 11.52 -60.88 -9.84
C ARG A 529 11.41 -59.64 -8.96
N GLU A 530 12.21 -59.54 -7.90
CA GLU A 530 12.31 -58.33 -7.07
C GLU A 530 12.68 -57.10 -7.89
N HIS A 531 13.75 -57.18 -8.69
CA HIS A 531 14.21 -56.05 -9.50
C HIS A 531 13.17 -55.59 -10.52
N ALA A 532 12.43 -56.52 -11.14
CA ALA A 532 11.34 -56.18 -12.06
C ALA A 532 10.16 -55.49 -11.37
N LEU A 533 9.87 -55.83 -10.11
CA LEU A 533 8.86 -55.15 -9.30
C LEU A 533 9.32 -53.76 -8.86
N ASP A 534 10.59 -53.61 -8.44
CA ASP A 534 11.17 -52.32 -8.06
C ASP A 534 11.11 -51.31 -9.22
N ILE A 535 11.42 -51.72 -10.46
CA ILE A 535 11.29 -50.85 -11.65
C ILE A 535 9.83 -50.39 -11.83
N ARG A 536 8.85 -51.29 -11.70
CA ARG A 536 7.42 -50.94 -11.83
C ARG A 536 6.94 -50.01 -10.72
N VAL A 537 7.46 -50.14 -9.50
CA VAL A 537 7.16 -49.23 -8.39
C VAL A 537 7.68 -47.83 -8.72
N VAL A 538 8.90 -47.71 -9.23
CA VAL A 538 9.48 -46.41 -9.64
C VAL A 538 8.68 -45.75 -10.78
N ASP A 539 8.27 -46.52 -11.79
CA ASP A 539 7.45 -46.01 -12.90
C ASP A 539 6.08 -45.49 -12.41
N LEU A 540 5.44 -46.21 -11.49
CA LEU A 540 4.16 -45.79 -10.91
C LEU A 540 4.29 -44.61 -9.95
N GLN A 541 5.36 -44.54 -9.17
CA GLN A 541 5.66 -43.36 -8.34
C GLN A 541 5.86 -42.10 -9.20
N CYS A 542 6.54 -42.23 -10.34
CA CYS A 542 6.66 -41.14 -11.31
C CYS A 542 5.29 -40.73 -11.86
N ALA A 543 4.46 -41.69 -12.27
CA ALA A 543 3.10 -41.42 -12.75
C ALA A 543 2.20 -40.77 -11.67
N LEU A 544 2.33 -41.18 -10.41
CA LEU A 544 1.61 -40.61 -9.27
C LEU A 544 2.03 -39.15 -9.05
N THR A 545 3.33 -38.85 -9.00
CA THR A 545 3.81 -37.47 -8.82
C THR A 545 3.36 -36.52 -9.93
N LEU A 546 3.31 -36.99 -11.18
CA LEU A 546 2.78 -36.22 -12.31
C LEU A 546 1.27 -35.98 -12.18
N ALA A 547 0.51 -36.98 -11.72
CA ALA A 547 -0.92 -36.86 -11.47
C ALA A 547 -1.21 -35.91 -10.31
N GLU A 548 -0.48 -36.01 -9.19
CA GLU A 548 -0.58 -35.11 -8.04
C GLU A 548 -0.27 -33.66 -8.43
N ALA A 549 0.78 -33.43 -9.22
CA ALA A 549 1.11 -32.10 -9.73
C ALA A 549 -0.01 -31.53 -10.62
N ALA A 550 -0.57 -32.34 -11.51
CA ALA A 550 -1.71 -31.94 -12.34
C ALA A 550 -2.95 -31.60 -11.49
N THR A 551 -3.26 -32.43 -10.48
CA THR A 551 -4.37 -32.17 -9.54
C THR A 551 -4.13 -30.92 -8.70
N ALA A 552 -2.90 -30.67 -8.25
CA ALA A 552 -2.55 -29.45 -7.52
C ALA A 552 -2.74 -28.19 -8.39
N THR A 553 -2.33 -28.23 -9.66
CA THR A 553 -2.56 -27.11 -10.59
C THR A 553 -4.05 -26.89 -10.88
N ALA A 554 -4.83 -27.96 -11.01
CA ALA A 554 -6.28 -27.87 -11.19
C ALA A 554 -6.99 -27.32 -9.95
N ASN A 555 -6.56 -27.73 -8.74
CA ASN A 555 -7.06 -27.18 -7.48
C ASN A 555 -6.74 -25.70 -7.33
N ALA A 556 -5.51 -25.27 -7.60
CA ALA A 556 -5.12 -23.88 -7.53
C ALA A 556 -5.90 -23.00 -8.51
N ALA A 557 -6.15 -23.50 -9.73
CA ALA A 557 -7.01 -22.83 -10.70
C ALA A 557 -8.47 -22.76 -10.20
N SER A 558 -8.99 -23.86 -9.64
CA SER A 558 -10.35 -23.90 -9.09
C SER A 558 -10.53 -22.93 -7.91
N THR A 559 -9.54 -22.79 -7.03
CA THR A 559 -9.59 -21.82 -5.91
C THR A 559 -9.51 -20.38 -6.40
N ASP A 560 -8.63 -20.07 -7.36
CA ASP A 560 -8.56 -18.72 -7.97
C ASP A 560 -9.87 -18.36 -8.69
N TRP A 561 -10.49 -19.32 -9.37
CA TRP A 561 -11.82 -19.13 -9.96
C TRP A 561 -12.92 -18.95 -8.90
N ALA A 562 -12.90 -19.72 -7.81
CA ALA A 562 -13.86 -19.58 -6.72
C ALA A 562 -13.74 -18.22 -6.02
N ASP A 563 -12.52 -17.74 -5.77
CA ASP A 563 -12.27 -16.43 -5.16
C ASP A 563 -12.74 -15.28 -6.08
N ARG A 564 -12.46 -15.37 -7.39
CA ARG A 564 -12.95 -14.40 -8.38
C ARG A 564 -14.47 -14.42 -8.51
N PHE A 565 -15.09 -15.60 -8.45
CA PHE A 565 -16.54 -15.74 -8.47
C PHE A 565 -17.17 -15.16 -7.20
N ALA A 566 -16.58 -15.40 -6.02
CA ALA A 566 -17.03 -14.83 -4.75
C ALA A 566 -16.94 -13.29 -4.77
N GLN A 567 -15.83 -12.73 -5.24
CA GLN A 567 -15.70 -11.27 -5.40
C GLN A 567 -16.75 -10.70 -6.35
N GLN A 568 -16.99 -11.35 -7.50
CA GLN A 568 -18.00 -10.89 -8.45
C GLN A 568 -19.44 -11.04 -7.91
N ALA A 569 -19.71 -12.07 -7.09
CA ALA A 569 -20.98 -12.26 -6.44
C ALA A 569 -21.22 -11.19 -5.36
N ASP A 570 -20.20 -10.85 -4.57
CA ASP A 570 -20.24 -9.78 -3.56
C ASP A 570 -20.44 -8.41 -4.22
N ASP A 571 -19.72 -8.12 -5.31
CA ASP A 571 -19.88 -6.90 -6.12
C ASP A 571 -21.31 -6.81 -6.70
N LEU A 572 -21.84 -7.93 -7.21
CA LEU A 572 -23.22 -8.00 -7.71
C LEU A 572 -24.23 -7.76 -6.60
N GLN A 573 -24.03 -8.35 -5.42
CA GLN A 573 -24.90 -8.18 -4.27
C GLN A 573 -24.88 -6.73 -3.75
N ALA A 574 -23.70 -6.11 -3.67
CA ALA A 574 -23.56 -4.69 -3.35
C ALA A 574 -24.28 -3.80 -4.37
N SER A 575 -24.17 -4.12 -5.67
CA SER A 575 -24.89 -3.39 -6.73
C SER A 575 -26.42 -3.54 -6.62
N LEU A 576 -26.89 -4.73 -6.22
CA LEU A 576 -28.31 -5.02 -6.03
C LEU A 576 -28.88 -4.28 -4.81
N ASP A 577 -28.11 -4.20 -3.73
CA ASP A 577 -28.54 -3.47 -2.53
C ASP A 577 -28.53 -1.96 -2.76
N ALA A 578 -27.52 -1.44 -3.47
CA ALA A 578 -27.52 -0.05 -3.96
C ALA A 578 -28.72 0.25 -4.87
N TYR A 579 -29.11 -0.68 -5.74
CA TYR A 579 -30.31 -0.55 -6.57
C TYR A 579 -31.60 -0.49 -5.74
N LYS A 580 -31.74 -1.37 -4.73
CA LYS A 580 -32.91 -1.36 -3.83
C LYS A 580 -33.00 -0.05 -3.05
N ASP A 581 -31.89 0.49 -2.59
CA ASP A 581 -31.85 1.75 -1.87
C ASP A 581 -32.21 2.93 -2.77
N LEU A 582 -31.70 2.93 -4.02
CA LEU A 582 -32.10 3.92 -5.01
C LEU A 582 -33.60 3.84 -5.34
N GLN A 583 -34.15 2.62 -5.43
CA GLN A 583 -35.57 2.39 -5.68
C GLN A 583 -36.45 2.89 -4.51
N ARG A 584 -36.02 2.69 -3.26
CA ARG A 584 -36.68 3.26 -2.07
C ARG A 584 -36.64 4.78 -2.09
N ALA A 585 -35.46 5.37 -2.34
CA ALA A 585 -35.31 6.82 -2.44
C ALA A 585 -36.19 7.42 -3.56
N HIS A 586 -36.29 6.74 -4.70
CA HIS A 586 -37.19 7.16 -5.79
C HIS A 586 -38.67 7.11 -5.37
N ALA A 587 -39.09 6.05 -4.68
CA ALA A 587 -40.46 5.92 -4.16
C ALA A 587 -40.77 7.00 -3.10
N ASP A 588 -39.81 7.33 -2.23
CA ASP A 588 -39.94 8.38 -1.23
C ASP A 588 -40.08 9.77 -1.87
N VAL A 589 -39.25 10.07 -2.89
CA VAL A 589 -39.36 11.32 -3.66
C VAL A 589 -40.69 11.40 -4.40
N GLN A 590 -41.15 10.32 -5.03
CA GLN A 590 -42.48 10.27 -5.66
C GLN A 590 -43.61 10.50 -4.65
N HIS A 591 -43.51 9.93 -3.45
CA HIS A 591 -44.49 10.12 -2.39
C HIS A 591 -44.47 11.56 -1.86
N GLN A 592 -43.29 12.17 -1.68
CA GLN A 592 -43.15 13.56 -1.25
C GLN A 592 -43.74 14.52 -2.29
N LEU A 593 -43.39 14.34 -3.57
CA LEU A 593 -43.92 15.17 -4.66
C LEU A 593 -45.44 15.05 -4.77
N SER A 594 -45.99 13.84 -4.62
CA SER A 594 -47.45 13.64 -4.65
C SER A 594 -48.15 14.36 -3.49
N ARG A 595 -47.56 14.38 -2.29
CA ARG A 595 -48.08 15.13 -1.14
C ARG A 595 -48.02 16.64 -1.36
N GLU A 596 -46.92 17.15 -1.90
CA GLU A 596 -46.78 18.58 -2.18
C GLU A 596 -47.75 19.06 -3.27
N LEU A 597 -47.90 18.29 -4.36
CA LEU A 597 -48.88 18.59 -5.40
C LEU A 597 -50.31 18.61 -4.85
N GLN A 598 -50.66 17.67 -3.98
CA GLN A 598 -51.97 17.65 -3.31
C GLN A 598 -52.15 18.85 -2.39
N GLN A 599 -51.14 19.20 -1.57
CA GLN A 599 -51.20 20.36 -0.70
C GLN A 599 -51.37 21.66 -1.50
N ARG A 600 -50.64 21.82 -2.60
CA ARG A 600 -50.74 22.99 -3.48
C ARG A 600 -52.11 23.06 -4.16
N HIS A 601 -52.67 21.93 -4.58
CA HIS A 601 -54.03 21.85 -5.11
C HIS A 601 -55.07 22.28 -4.07
N ASP A 602 -54.94 21.81 -2.83
CA ASP A 602 -55.84 22.15 -1.73
C ASP A 602 -55.73 23.66 -1.36
N GLU A 603 -54.52 24.22 -1.34
CA GLU A 603 -54.26 25.66 -1.15
C GLU A 603 -54.84 26.51 -2.29
N GLU A 604 -54.72 26.06 -3.54
CA GLU A 604 -55.29 26.75 -4.70
C GLU A 604 -56.83 26.71 -4.70
N MET A 605 -57.42 25.57 -4.31
CA MET A 605 -58.86 25.41 -4.13
C MET A 605 -59.40 26.32 -3.01
N ALA A 606 -58.66 26.45 -1.91
CA ALA A 606 -59.00 27.39 -0.83
C ALA A 606 -58.93 28.86 -1.27
N ARG A 607 -57.91 29.25 -2.06
CA ARG A 607 -57.83 30.59 -2.67
C ARG A 607 -59.02 30.86 -3.60
N LYS A 608 -59.38 29.91 -4.45
CA LYS A 608 -60.54 30.03 -5.36
C LYS A 608 -61.87 30.12 -4.60
N ALA A 609 -62.00 29.44 -3.47
CA ALA A 609 -63.20 29.42 -2.64
C ALA A 609 -63.35 30.62 -1.69
N ARG A 610 -62.30 31.43 -1.47
CA ARG A 610 -62.27 32.60 -0.54
C ARG A 610 -62.80 32.26 0.86
N ARG A 611 -62.50 31.05 1.36
CA ARG A 611 -62.85 30.57 2.71
C ARG A 611 -61.60 30.13 3.44
N CYS A 612 -61.60 30.32 4.76
CA CYS A 612 -60.53 29.81 5.62
C CYS A 612 -60.49 28.28 5.50
N LEU A 613 -59.30 27.70 5.42
CA LEU A 613 -59.09 26.24 5.37
C LEU A 613 -59.60 25.50 6.62
N ASP A 614 -59.81 26.21 7.73
CA ASP A 614 -60.53 25.66 8.88
C ASP A 614 -62.04 25.69 8.59
N LEU A 615 -62.62 24.50 8.38
CA LEU A 615 -64.02 24.29 7.95
C LEU A 615 -65.06 24.95 8.85
N ASN A 616 -64.70 25.29 10.09
CA ASN A 616 -65.59 25.91 11.08
C ASN A 616 -65.38 27.43 11.25
N CYS A 617 -64.55 28.06 10.40
CA CYS A 617 -64.18 29.48 10.53
C CYS A 617 -64.91 30.37 9.51
N ASP A 618 -65.85 31.20 9.97
CA ASP A 618 -66.63 32.18 9.18
C ASP A 618 -65.92 33.54 9.03
N ALA A 619 -64.60 33.54 8.83
CA ALA A 619 -63.85 34.78 8.65
C ALA A 619 -64.15 35.42 7.28
N PRO A 620 -64.39 36.74 7.21
CA PRO A 620 -64.64 37.44 5.95
C PRO A 620 -63.49 37.29 4.93
N PRO A 621 -63.77 37.22 3.62
CA PRO A 621 -62.78 36.95 2.57
C PRO A 621 -61.54 37.86 2.57
N PHE A 622 -61.65 39.09 3.04
CA PHE A 622 -60.56 40.07 3.08
C PHE A 622 -59.58 39.89 4.27
N LEU A 623 -59.91 39.02 5.23
CA LEU A 623 -59.07 38.71 6.40
C LEU A 623 -58.29 37.39 6.25
N ILE A 624 -58.47 36.70 5.12
CA ILE A 624 -57.78 35.46 4.78
C ILE A 624 -56.44 35.82 4.12
N GLN A 625 -55.35 35.37 4.72
CA GLN A 625 -54.00 35.64 4.22
C GLN A 625 -53.67 34.73 3.03
N SER A 626 -52.54 35.00 2.35
CA SER A 626 -52.05 34.21 1.20
C SER A 626 -51.82 32.71 1.51
N SER A 627 -51.76 32.36 2.79
CA SER A 627 -51.69 31.01 3.36
C SER A 627 -53.02 30.26 3.43
N GLY A 628 -54.15 30.89 3.08
CA GLY A 628 -55.49 30.26 3.10
C GLY A 628 -56.16 30.19 4.48
N TYR A 629 -55.52 30.73 5.54
CA TYR A 629 -56.09 30.87 6.88
C TYR A 629 -56.34 32.35 7.23
N CYS A 630 -57.32 32.63 8.10
CA CYS A 630 -57.49 33.99 8.62
C CYS A 630 -56.37 34.35 9.60
N LYS A 631 -56.13 35.66 9.80
CA LYS A 631 -55.07 36.18 10.68
C LYS A 631 -55.04 35.50 12.07
N ASP A 632 -56.19 35.30 12.71
CA ASP A 632 -56.27 34.68 14.03
C ASP A 632 -55.91 33.19 14.03
N HIS A 633 -56.36 32.41 13.04
CA HIS A 633 -56.01 30.99 12.93
C HIS A 633 -54.56 30.79 12.50
N HIS A 634 -54.04 31.68 11.66
CA HIS A 634 -52.62 31.71 11.30
C HIS A 634 -51.75 31.98 12.55
N GLU A 635 -52.07 33.02 13.33
CA GLU A 635 -51.36 33.32 14.57
C GLU A 635 -51.50 32.20 15.63
N LYS A 636 -52.67 31.57 15.74
CA LYS A 636 -52.91 30.46 16.69
C LYS A 636 -52.12 29.21 16.29
N ARG A 637 -52.01 28.92 15.00
CA ARG A 637 -51.19 27.84 14.45
C ARG A 637 -49.71 28.09 14.66
N GLU A 638 -49.23 29.30 14.38
CA GLU A 638 -47.83 29.67 14.61
C GLU A 638 -47.48 29.67 16.11
N ARG A 639 -48.39 30.11 16.99
CA ARG A 639 -48.24 29.96 18.45
C ARG A 639 -48.23 28.50 18.88
N ALA A 640 -49.12 27.66 18.36
CA ALA A 640 -49.13 26.22 18.68
C ALA A 640 -47.87 25.51 18.16
N LYS A 641 -47.34 25.93 17.01
CA LYS A 641 -46.08 25.44 16.43
C LYS A 641 -44.89 25.84 17.30
N ALA A 642 -44.84 27.10 17.75
CA ALA A 642 -43.81 27.60 18.66
C ALA A 642 -43.88 26.93 20.04
N GLU A 643 -45.08 26.70 20.59
CA GLU A 643 -45.30 26.00 21.86
C GLU A 643 -44.87 24.53 21.77
N LYS A 644 -45.19 23.86 20.65
CA LYS A 644 -44.76 22.48 20.39
C LYS A 644 -43.25 22.37 20.24
N LEU A 645 -42.60 23.35 19.61
CA LEU A 645 -41.12 23.42 19.56
C LEU A 645 -40.52 23.59 20.95
N ARG A 646 -41.07 24.50 21.77
CA ARG A 646 -40.65 24.69 23.16
C ARG A 646 -40.79 23.43 24.00
N GLN A 647 -41.92 22.73 23.89
CA GLN A 647 -42.14 21.48 24.61
C GLN A 647 -41.17 20.37 24.15
N LEU A 648 -40.83 20.30 22.86
CA LEU A 648 -39.81 19.38 22.35
C LEU A 648 -38.42 19.71 22.89
N GLU A 649 -38.04 20.98 22.93
CA GLU A 649 -36.78 21.46 23.51
C GLU A 649 -36.70 21.19 25.02
N GLU A 650 -37.81 21.34 25.74
CA GLU A 650 -37.88 21.11 27.19
C GLU A 650 -37.83 19.62 27.55
N VAL A 651 -38.44 18.76 26.74
CA VAL A 651 -38.29 17.30 26.83
C VAL A 651 -36.86 16.85 26.52
N GLN A 652 -36.18 17.46 25.55
CA GLN A 652 -34.78 17.16 25.24
C GLN A 652 -33.82 17.59 26.36
N ARG A 653 -34.11 18.68 27.08
CA ARG A 653 -33.30 19.14 28.23
C ARG A 653 -33.38 18.24 29.46
N GLN A 654 -34.45 17.46 29.60
CA GLN A 654 -34.65 16.54 30.74
C GLN A 654 -34.04 15.15 30.51
N LYS A 655 -33.69 14.80 29.27
CA LYS A 655 -32.98 13.56 28.95
C LYS A 655 -31.51 13.64 29.39
N PRO A 656 -30.88 12.52 29.79
CA PRO A 656 -29.48 12.53 30.16
C PRO A 656 -28.61 12.92 28.93
N PRO A 657 -27.53 13.68 29.12
CA PRO A 657 -26.74 14.25 28.02
C PRO A 657 -26.21 13.22 27.00
N ASP A 658 -25.84 12.03 27.47
CA ASP A 658 -25.34 10.95 26.61
C ASP A 658 -26.43 10.38 25.69
N ASP A 659 -27.68 10.29 26.16
CA ASP A 659 -28.82 9.85 25.35
C ASP A 659 -29.18 10.90 24.30
N VAL A 660 -29.03 12.19 24.63
CA VAL A 660 -29.22 13.28 23.65
C VAL A 660 -28.23 13.17 22.50
N ALA A 661 -26.95 12.87 22.80
CA ALA A 661 -25.95 12.64 21.77
C ALA A 661 -26.23 11.35 20.96
N ALA A 662 -26.66 10.28 21.62
CA ALA A 662 -26.99 9.02 20.94
C ALA A 662 -28.20 9.16 20.00
N ASP A 663 -29.29 9.77 20.49
CA ASP A 663 -30.51 10.04 19.73
C ASP A 663 -30.22 10.96 18.53
N ALA A 664 -29.43 12.02 18.74
CA ALA A 664 -29.05 12.94 17.67
C ALA A 664 -28.29 12.22 16.55
N PHE A 665 -27.31 11.37 16.90
CA PHE A 665 -26.60 10.57 15.91
C PHE A 665 -27.52 9.60 15.16
N ALA A 666 -28.47 8.95 15.85
CA ALA A 666 -29.42 8.04 15.22
C ALA A 666 -30.37 8.72 14.22
N LEU A 667 -30.68 10.00 14.42
CA LEU A 667 -31.60 10.76 13.57
C LEU A 667 -30.97 11.32 12.30
N GLY A 668 -29.69 11.70 12.33
CA GLY A 668 -29.05 12.41 11.22
C GLY A 668 -27.53 12.38 11.23
N GLY A 669 -26.93 11.38 11.87
CA GLY A 669 -25.49 11.15 11.86
C GLY A 669 -24.69 12.31 12.48
N VAL A 670 -23.50 12.56 11.91
CA VAL A 670 -22.59 13.63 12.37
C VAL A 670 -23.19 15.02 12.17
N GLN A 671 -23.96 15.25 11.11
CA GLN A 671 -24.61 16.54 10.84
C GLN A 671 -25.51 16.97 12.01
N GLN A 672 -26.31 16.03 12.53
CA GLN A 672 -27.21 16.32 13.64
C GLN A 672 -26.46 16.53 14.96
N LEU A 673 -25.33 15.84 15.18
CA LEU A 673 -24.44 16.11 16.32
C LEU A 673 -23.88 17.54 16.28
N VAL A 674 -23.44 18.00 15.10
CA VAL A 674 -22.96 19.38 14.91
C VAL A 674 -24.08 20.38 15.22
N SER A 675 -25.28 20.16 14.70
CA SER A 675 -26.46 21.00 14.98
C SER A 675 -26.80 21.08 16.48
N VAL A 676 -26.72 19.96 17.21
CA VAL A 676 -26.93 19.93 18.67
C VAL A 676 -25.85 20.74 19.39
N VAL A 677 -24.59 20.62 18.98
CA VAL A 677 -23.49 21.41 19.56
C VAL A 677 -23.70 22.90 19.33
N GLU A 678 -24.17 23.30 18.16
CA GLU A 678 -24.47 24.70 17.84
C GLU A 678 -25.69 25.23 18.60
N THR A 679 -26.69 24.40 18.84
CA THR A 679 -27.90 24.81 19.58
C THR A 679 -27.62 24.93 21.07
N PHE A 680 -26.85 24.00 21.63
CA PHE A 680 -26.61 23.87 23.07
C PHE A 680 -25.21 24.35 23.51
N GLN A 681 -24.62 25.34 22.82
CA GLN A 681 -23.28 25.88 23.12
C GLN A 681 -23.05 26.29 24.58
N LYS A 682 -24.12 26.67 25.30
CA LYS A 682 -24.05 27.07 26.72
C LYS A 682 -24.11 25.91 27.71
N SER A 683 -24.59 24.74 27.29
CA SER A 683 -24.74 23.57 28.18
C SER A 683 -23.48 22.74 28.16
N ALA A 684 -22.62 22.91 29.16
CA ALA A 684 -21.35 22.16 29.27
C ALA A 684 -21.57 20.64 29.27
N ALA A 685 -22.64 20.15 29.90
CA ALA A 685 -22.92 18.71 29.98
C ALA A 685 -23.28 18.09 28.62
N ILE A 686 -24.14 18.75 27.83
CA ILE A 686 -24.54 18.28 26.49
C ILE A 686 -23.36 18.38 25.53
N VAL A 687 -22.64 19.50 25.56
CA VAL A 687 -21.44 19.69 24.74
C VAL A 687 -20.42 18.59 25.05
N ALA A 688 -20.11 18.32 26.32
CA ALA A 688 -19.16 17.27 26.68
C ALA A 688 -19.59 15.88 26.18
N ALA A 689 -20.88 15.53 26.28
CA ALA A 689 -21.42 14.28 25.77
C ALA A 689 -21.28 14.17 24.24
N VAL A 690 -21.59 15.24 23.50
CA VAL A 690 -21.44 15.25 22.03
C VAL A 690 -19.98 15.22 21.62
N LEU A 691 -19.09 15.98 22.28
CA LEU A 691 -17.65 15.93 21.99
C LEU A 691 -17.08 14.54 22.21
N LYS A 692 -17.48 13.86 23.29
CA LYS A 692 -17.10 12.47 23.57
C LYS A 692 -17.61 11.53 22.47
N LYS A 693 -18.86 11.69 22.03
CA LYS A 693 -19.43 10.87 20.94
C LYS A 693 -18.69 11.11 19.61
N LEU A 694 -18.45 12.37 19.25
CA LEU A 694 -17.71 12.74 18.04
C LEU A 694 -16.27 12.20 18.07
N HIS A 695 -15.61 12.24 19.22
CA HIS A 695 -14.27 11.69 19.40
C HIS A 695 -14.25 10.18 19.07
N VAL A 696 -15.15 9.40 19.68
CA VAL A 696 -15.25 7.95 19.42
C VAL A 696 -15.57 7.66 17.95
N LEU A 697 -16.47 8.43 17.34
CA LEU A 697 -16.85 8.25 15.93
C LEU A 697 -15.70 8.56 14.97
N CYS A 698 -14.95 9.64 15.22
CA CYS A 698 -13.78 10.02 14.43
C CYS A 698 -12.62 9.05 14.63
N GLU A 699 -12.45 8.48 15.83
CA GLU A 699 -11.42 7.48 16.10
C GLU A 699 -11.71 6.17 15.35
N ALA A 700 -12.97 5.76 15.32
CA ALA A 700 -13.39 4.49 14.71
C ALA A 700 -13.39 4.52 13.17
N HIS A 701 -13.83 5.61 12.54
CA HIS A 701 -14.01 5.66 11.08
C HIS A 701 -13.56 6.99 10.46
N VAL A 702 -12.80 6.88 9.36
CA VAL A 702 -12.32 8.03 8.58
C VAL A 702 -13.48 8.80 7.92
N THR A 703 -14.60 8.13 7.60
CA THR A 703 -15.80 8.77 7.03
C THR A 703 -16.34 9.87 7.93
N HIS A 704 -16.45 9.62 9.23
CA HIS A 704 -16.93 10.63 10.19
C HIS A 704 -15.94 11.80 10.34
N LYS A 705 -14.64 11.58 10.10
CA LYS A 705 -13.65 12.66 10.06
C LYS A 705 -13.91 13.61 8.88
N ASN A 706 -14.25 13.07 7.70
CA ASN A 706 -14.63 13.86 6.53
C ASN A 706 -15.95 14.59 6.78
N GLU A 707 -16.98 13.85 7.21
CA GLU A 707 -18.32 14.39 7.50
C GLU A 707 -18.28 15.53 8.52
N LEU A 708 -17.47 15.40 9.58
CA LEU A 708 -17.31 16.46 10.58
C LEU A 708 -16.80 17.76 9.96
N GLY A 709 -15.90 17.68 8.98
CA GLY A 709 -15.45 18.84 8.21
C GLY A 709 -16.51 19.33 7.23
N ASP A 710 -17.10 18.42 6.45
CA ASP A 710 -18.03 18.75 5.37
C ASP A 710 -19.34 19.39 5.87
N PHE A 711 -19.79 19.01 7.07
CA PHE A 711 -20.94 19.61 7.73
C PHE A 711 -20.61 20.87 8.54
N GLY A 712 -19.43 21.46 8.37
CA GLY A 712 -19.03 22.67 9.10
C GLY A 712 -18.94 22.44 10.61
N GLY A 713 -18.49 21.26 11.04
CA GLY A 713 -18.31 20.93 12.45
C GLY A 713 -17.11 21.61 13.09
N PHE A 714 -15.99 21.76 12.38
CA PHE A 714 -14.79 22.41 12.90
C PHE A 714 -15.00 23.89 13.30
N PRO A 715 -15.69 24.78 12.53
CA PRO A 715 -15.98 26.14 12.99
C PRO A 715 -16.95 26.14 14.17
N ALA A 716 -17.89 25.18 14.23
CA ALA A 716 -18.80 25.02 15.37
C ALA A 716 -18.03 24.65 16.65
N LEU A 717 -17.07 23.74 16.55
CA LEU A 717 -16.20 23.33 17.66
C LEU A 717 -15.30 24.48 18.13
N VAL A 718 -14.78 25.30 17.21
CA VAL A 718 -14.00 26.50 17.55
C VAL A 718 -14.87 27.54 18.27
N ARG A 719 -16.13 27.75 17.83
CA ARG A 719 -17.08 28.62 18.57
C ARG A 719 -17.34 28.10 19.98
N VAL A 720 -17.51 26.79 20.15
CA VAL A 720 -17.64 26.17 21.49
C VAL A 720 -16.39 26.42 22.33
N ALA A 721 -15.20 26.28 21.74
CA ALA A 721 -13.93 26.54 22.41
C ALA A 721 -13.86 27.98 22.95
N GLN A 722 -14.35 28.95 22.17
CA GLN A 722 -14.41 30.36 22.56
C GLN A 722 -15.45 30.61 23.67
N HIS A 723 -16.65 30.05 23.53
CA HIS A 723 -17.74 30.23 24.51
C HIS A 723 -17.48 29.54 25.85
N GLN A 724 -16.77 28.41 25.85
CA GLN A 724 -16.43 27.62 27.03
C GLN A 724 -14.93 27.64 27.32
N SER A 725 -14.28 28.79 27.11
CA SER A 725 -12.82 28.98 27.30
C SER A 725 -12.34 28.74 28.73
N THR A 726 -13.21 28.92 29.74
CA THR A 726 -12.87 28.74 31.17
C THR A 726 -13.08 27.31 31.68
N LEU A 727 -13.65 26.41 30.87
CA LEU A 727 -13.97 25.04 31.29
C LEU A 727 -12.92 24.04 30.80
N GLU A 728 -12.05 23.58 31.71
CA GLU A 728 -10.96 22.65 31.40
C GLU A 728 -11.46 21.37 30.70
N VAL A 729 -12.57 20.79 31.19
CA VAL A 729 -13.13 19.54 30.65
C VAL A 729 -13.49 19.69 29.16
N THR A 730 -14.08 20.81 28.78
CA THR A 730 -14.46 21.09 27.39
C THR A 730 -13.22 21.32 26.53
N GLN A 731 -12.26 22.12 27.01
CA GLN A 731 -11.01 22.38 26.27
C GLN A 731 -10.19 21.11 26.07
N LEU A 732 -10.14 20.23 27.06
CA LEU A 732 -9.48 18.93 26.96
C LEU A 732 -10.17 18.02 25.95
N ALA A 733 -11.51 17.96 25.95
CA ALA A 733 -12.28 17.18 24.98
C ALA A 733 -12.07 17.70 23.55
N LEU A 734 -12.04 19.03 23.37
CA LEU A 734 -11.76 19.67 22.08
C LEU A 734 -10.34 19.38 21.60
N ALA A 735 -9.33 19.53 22.47
CA ALA A 735 -7.94 19.23 22.14
C ALA A 735 -7.80 17.78 21.62
N ARG A 736 -8.43 16.82 22.31
CA ARG A 736 -8.44 15.40 21.89
C ARG A 736 -9.19 15.17 20.59
N LEU A 737 -10.34 15.81 20.40
CA LEU A 737 -11.13 15.68 19.16
C LEU A 737 -10.38 16.25 17.96
N PHE A 738 -9.76 17.44 18.09
CA PHE A 738 -8.91 18.02 17.05
C PHE A 738 -7.72 17.10 16.73
N GLY A 739 -7.10 16.51 17.75
CA GLY A 739 -6.01 15.54 17.57
C GLY A 739 -6.43 14.32 16.76
N VAL A 740 -7.56 13.70 17.10
CA VAL A 740 -8.09 12.52 16.38
C VAL A 740 -8.55 12.88 14.97
N ALA A 741 -9.20 14.03 14.79
CA ALA A 741 -9.65 14.49 13.49
C ALA A 741 -8.47 14.78 12.53
N ALA A 742 -7.33 15.25 13.06
CA ALA A 742 -6.09 15.46 12.30
C ALA A 742 -5.28 14.18 12.05
N PHE A 743 -5.39 13.17 12.94
CA PHE A 743 -4.57 11.96 12.89
C PHE A 743 -4.79 11.16 11.59
N ASN A 744 -3.71 10.88 10.86
CA ASN A 744 -3.71 10.20 9.56
C ASN A 744 -4.70 10.77 8.54
N HIS A 745 -4.90 12.10 8.54
CA HIS A 745 -5.91 12.73 7.69
C HIS A 745 -5.46 14.07 7.13
N ASP A 746 -4.78 14.05 5.97
CA ASP A 746 -4.13 15.23 5.36
C ASP A 746 -5.06 16.46 5.26
N VAL A 747 -6.28 16.28 4.76
CA VAL A 747 -7.26 17.36 4.56
C VAL A 747 -7.65 18.04 5.88
N ASN A 748 -7.97 17.25 6.91
CA ASN A 748 -8.43 17.78 8.19
C ASN A 748 -7.33 18.50 8.97
N ARG A 749 -6.06 18.08 8.85
CA ARG A 749 -4.96 18.84 9.47
C ARG A 749 -4.95 20.29 9.00
N ILE A 750 -5.22 20.51 7.72
CA ILE A 750 -5.22 21.86 7.13
C ILE A 750 -6.51 22.58 7.48
N ARG A 751 -7.68 21.92 7.31
CA ARG A 751 -9.00 22.50 7.64
C ARG A 751 -9.08 22.99 9.09
N LEU A 752 -8.62 22.18 10.04
CA LEU A 752 -8.58 22.55 11.46
C LEU A 752 -7.78 23.84 11.70
N VAL A 753 -6.63 23.99 11.05
CA VAL A 753 -5.79 25.18 11.20
C VAL A 753 -6.41 26.39 10.49
N SER A 754 -6.97 26.22 9.28
CA SER A 754 -7.64 27.33 8.57
C SER A 754 -8.86 27.86 9.28
N GLU A 755 -9.55 27.01 10.03
CA GLU A 755 -10.80 27.37 10.71
C GLU A 755 -10.61 27.83 12.17
N GLY A 756 -9.35 27.96 12.61
CA GLY A 756 -9.01 28.56 13.90
C GLY A 756 -8.87 27.58 15.08
N ALA A 757 -8.84 26.27 14.83
CA ALA A 757 -8.64 25.27 15.89
C ALA A 757 -7.26 25.44 16.57
N LEU A 758 -6.22 25.79 15.80
CA LEU A 758 -4.88 26.06 16.33
C LEU A 758 -4.90 27.19 17.36
N ASP A 759 -5.54 28.33 17.05
CA ASP A 759 -5.64 29.45 17.99
C ASP A 759 -6.35 29.05 19.28
N SER A 760 -7.45 28.31 19.15
CA SER A 760 -8.20 27.82 20.31
C SER A 760 -7.39 26.86 21.17
N LEU A 761 -6.57 26.00 20.55
CA LEU A 761 -5.72 25.03 21.22
C LEU A 761 -4.58 25.73 21.99
N LEU A 762 -3.90 26.68 21.35
CA LEU A 762 -2.82 27.44 21.99
C LEU A 762 -3.37 28.31 23.13
N LEU A 763 -4.54 28.93 22.96
CA LEU A 763 -5.21 29.66 24.03
C LEU A 763 -5.54 28.74 25.21
N ALA A 764 -6.04 27.53 24.96
CA ALA A 764 -6.28 26.54 26.00
C ALA A 764 -4.98 26.14 26.74
N MET A 765 -3.87 25.94 26.02
CA MET A 765 -2.56 25.67 26.65
C MET A 765 -2.13 26.81 27.57
N THR A 766 -2.38 28.07 27.20
CA THR A 766 -2.07 29.24 28.07
C THR A 766 -3.01 29.39 29.25
N GLY A 767 -4.28 29.00 29.10
CA GLY A 767 -5.29 29.13 30.15
C GLY A 767 -5.17 28.07 31.25
N PHE A 768 -4.69 26.87 30.91
CA PHE A 768 -4.59 25.74 31.84
C PHE A 768 -3.17 25.17 31.89
N THR A 769 -2.21 26.01 32.27
CA THR A 769 -0.79 25.63 32.42
C THR A 769 -0.56 24.52 33.44
N HIS A 770 -1.44 24.38 34.45
CA HIS A 770 -1.34 23.35 35.49
C HIS A 770 -2.01 22.01 35.14
N SER A 771 -2.68 21.90 33.98
CA SER A 771 -3.34 20.66 33.55
C SER A 771 -2.44 19.78 32.70
N VAL A 772 -1.83 18.76 33.31
CA VAL A 772 -0.99 17.77 32.59
C VAL A 772 -1.73 17.14 31.42
N SER A 773 -2.99 16.75 31.63
CA SER A 773 -3.80 16.07 30.60
C SER A 773 -4.06 16.95 29.39
N LEU A 774 -4.33 18.25 29.60
CA LEU A 774 -4.51 19.19 28.51
C LEU A 774 -3.21 19.46 27.79
N GLN A 775 -2.12 19.78 28.50
CA GLN A 775 -0.83 20.04 27.87
C GLN A 775 -0.36 18.85 27.02
N LYS A 776 -0.53 17.62 27.53
CA LYS A 776 -0.22 16.39 26.80
C LYS A 776 -1.06 16.24 25.55
N SER A 777 -2.37 16.37 25.69
CA SER A 777 -3.30 16.21 24.55
C SER A 777 -3.05 17.28 23.50
N SER A 778 -2.73 18.52 23.90
CA SER A 778 -2.37 19.61 23.00
C SER A 778 -1.04 19.37 22.28
N CYS A 779 -0.01 18.85 22.94
CA CYS A 779 1.25 18.47 22.28
C CYS A 779 1.02 17.37 21.22
N THR A 780 0.22 16.35 21.53
CA THR A 780 -0.18 15.32 20.56
C THR A 780 -0.99 15.91 19.40
N THR A 781 -1.89 16.86 19.65
CA THR A 781 -2.64 17.54 18.59
C THR A 781 -1.73 18.39 17.71
N LEU A 782 -0.78 19.15 18.29
CA LEU A 782 0.21 19.91 17.52
C LEU A 782 1.09 19.01 16.66
N THR A 783 1.49 17.84 17.18
CA THR A 783 2.17 16.78 16.42
C THR A 783 1.35 16.39 15.18
N ASN A 784 0.09 16.01 15.39
CA ASN A 784 -0.79 15.57 14.30
C ASN A 784 -1.07 16.68 13.29
N LEU A 785 -1.12 17.95 13.71
CA LEU A 785 -1.27 19.09 12.80
C LEU A 785 0.00 19.39 12.00
N ALA A 786 1.19 19.20 12.59
CA ALA A 786 2.48 19.46 11.97
C ALA A 786 2.96 18.35 11.03
N HIS A 787 2.55 17.11 11.29
CA HIS A 787 3.02 15.92 10.57
C HIS A 787 2.84 16.05 9.05
N ASN A 788 3.95 15.95 8.30
CA ASN A 788 3.99 16.09 6.83
C ASN A 788 3.26 17.33 6.27
N CYS A 789 3.21 18.43 7.03
CA CYS A 789 2.52 19.65 6.63
C CYS A 789 3.35 20.91 6.91
N GLU A 790 4.14 21.35 5.93
CA GLU A 790 5.00 22.53 6.06
C GLU A 790 4.21 23.83 6.31
N GLY A 791 3.02 23.96 5.70
CA GLY A 791 2.13 25.09 5.94
C GLY A 791 1.70 25.19 7.40
N ASN A 792 1.33 24.06 8.01
CA ASN A 792 0.96 24.02 9.42
C ASN A 792 2.15 24.20 10.35
N ARG A 793 3.33 23.63 10.03
CA ARG A 793 4.56 23.88 10.81
C ARG A 793 4.86 25.37 10.94
N ARG A 794 4.83 26.10 9.82
CA ARG A 794 5.03 27.56 9.80
C ARG A 794 3.96 28.30 10.59
N LYS A 795 2.68 27.94 10.43
CA LYS A 795 1.59 28.56 11.22
C LYS A 795 1.71 28.28 12.73
N ILE A 796 2.13 27.08 13.12
CA ILE A 796 2.38 26.74 14.53
C ILE A 796 3.52 27.61 15.09
N LEU A 797 4.60 27.80 14.33
CA LEU A 797 5.69 28.70 14.69
C LEU A 797 5.21 30.16 14.79
N GLU A 798 4.54 30.68 13.77
CA GLU A 798 4.06 32.07 13.70
C GLU A 798 3.10 32.42 14.85
N LYS A 799 2.30 31.45 15.31
CA LYS A 799 1.34 31.63 16.41
C LYS A 799 1.91 31.34 17.80
N GLY A 800 3.22 31.10 17.90
CA GLY A 800 3.90 30.88 19.18
C GLY A 800 3.67 29.49 19.79
N GLY A 801 3.30 28.50 18.97
CA GLY A 801 3.00 27.14 19.42
C GLY A 801 4.22 26.36 19.90
N LEU A 802 5.40 26.67 19.35
CA LEU A 802 6.66 26.10 19.81
C LEU A 802 6.95 26.51 21.27
N GLU A 803 6.75 27.79 21.58
CA GLU A 803 6.89 28.33 22.94
C GLU A 803 5.90 27.66 23.89
N ARG A 804 4.66 27.36 23.44
CA ARG A 804 3.69 26.62 24.28
C ARG A 804 4.16 25.20 24.59
N ILE A 805 4.80 24.50 23.65
CA ILE A 805 5.36 23.16 23.88
C ILE A 805 6.49 23.22 24.91
N LEU A 806 7.41 24.19 24.76
CA LEU A 806 8.54 24.35 25.67
C LEU A 806 8.10 24.75 27.09
N ASP A 807 7.13 25.67 27.20
CA ASP A 807 6.51 26.03 28.48
C ASP A 807 5.90 24.80 29.18
N ALA A 808 5.24 23.91 28.43
CA ALA A 808 4.68 22.67 28.97
C ALA A 808 5.77 21.71 29.46
N MET A 809 6.86 21.53 28.70
CA MET A 809 8.00 20.70 29.12
C MET A 809 8.62 21.23 30.42
N GLN A 810 8.77 22.55 30.55
CA GLN A 810 9.32 23.19 31.74
C GLN A 810 8.39 23.12 32.95
N ALA A 811 7.07 23.19 32.73
CA ALA A 811 6.08 23.11 33.81
C ALA A 811 6.00 21.71 34.44
N PHE A 812 6.27 20.64 33.67
CA PHE A 812 6.19 19.26 34.17
C PHE A 812 7.42 18.42 33.79
N PRO A 813 8.61 18.76 34.31
CA PRO A 813 9.87 18.12 33.92
C PRO A 813 9.92 16.62 34.25
N LYS A 814 9.13 16.16 35.23
CA LYS A 814 9.11 14.78 35.72
C LYS A 814 7.89 13.98 35.27
N GLU A 815 7.02 14.53 34.43
CA GLU A 815 5.83 13.83 33.90
C GLU A 815 6.17 13.14 32.58
N PRO A 816 6.46 11.83 32.57
CA PRO A 816 7.08 11.20 31.40
C PRO A 816 6.17 11.22 30.17
N SER A 817 4.86 11.04 30.38
CA SER A 817 3.90 11.04 29.29
C SER A 817 3.70 12.40 28.63
N LEU A 818 3.98 13.50 29.33
CA LEU A 818 4.00 14.83 28.72
C LEU A 818 5.30 15.05 27.95
N GLN A 819 6.45 14.70 28.56
CA GLN A 819 7.76 14.85 27.93
C GLN A 819 7.84 14.06 26.62
N GLU A 820 7.28 12.85 26.60
CA GLU A 820 7.12 12.03 25.39
C GLU A 820 6.32 12.76 24.30
N SER A 821 5.10 13.21 24.62
CA SER A 821 4.24 13.95 23.67
C SER A 821 4.88 15.24 23.17
N ALA A 822 5.63 15.94 24.03
CA ALA A 822 6.30 17.19 23.66
C ALA A 822 7.51 16.94 22.76
N CYS A 823 8.35 15.93 23.07
CA CYS A 823 9.44 15.52 22.19
C CYS A 823 8.90 15.07 20.82
N TRP A 824 7.77 14.34 20.80
CA TRP A 824 7.13 13.95 19.54
C TRP A 824 6.62 15.13 18.71
N ALA A 825 6.11 16.17 19.37
CA ALA A 825 5.76 17.43 18.71
C ALA A 825 6.98 18.11 18.10
N LEU A 826 8.11 18.14 18.82
CA LEU A 826 9.37 18.70 18.32
C LEU A 826 9.93 17.91 17.12
N ILE A 827 9.86 16.58 17.13
CA ILE A 827 10.19 15.74 15.95
C ILE A 827 9.39 16.17 14.73
N SER A 828 8.07 16.35 14.91
CA SER A 828 7.15 16.66 13.81
C SER A 828 7.32 18.09 13.29
N LEU A 829 7.76 19.01 14.15
CA LEU A 829 8.07 20.39 13.79
C LEU A 829 9.45 20.52 13.13
N ALA A 830 10.44 19.72 13.51
CA ALA A 830 11.79 19.67 12.95
C ALA A 830 11.80 19.00 11.55
N GLY A 831 11.10 19.60 10.59
CA GLY A 831 10.95 19.09 9.23
C GLY A 831 11.68 19.89 8.15
N SER A 832 12.38 20.96 8.52
CA SER A 832 13.21 21.80 7.64
C SER A 832 14.25 22.53 8.47
N ASP A 833 15.39 22.90 7.87
CA ASP A 833 16.49 23.61 8.56
C ASP A 833 16.00 24.89 9.23
N TYR A 834 15.12 25.63 8.53
CA TYR A 834 14.43 26.81 9.08
C TYR A 834 13.70 26.51 10.39
N MET A 835 12.93 25.42 10.44
CA MET A 835 12.24 25.03 11.67
C MET A 835 13.21 24.57 12.75
N CYS A 836 14.27 23.84 12.40
CA CYS A 836 15.29 23.37 13.34
C CYS A 836 16.03 24.55 14.01
N GLU A 837 16.43 25.57 13.26
CA GLU A 837 17.02 26.80 13.79
C GLU A 837 16.07 27.51 14.76
N HIS A 838 14.78 27.59 14.41
CA HIS A 838 13.77 28.22 15.26
C HIS A 838 13.51 27.44 16.56
N ILE A 839 13.56 26.10 16.51
CA ILE A 839 13.50 25.21 17.68
C ILE A 839 14.71 25.46 18.58
N ALA A 840 15.92 25.45 18.02
CA ALA A 840 17.14 25.67 18.78
C ALA A 840 17.20 27.07 19.40
N ALA A 841 16.87 28.12 18.64
CA ALA A 841 16.92 29.52 19.08
C ALA A 841 15.98 29.83 20.27
N ARG A 842 14.97 28.98 20.51
CA ARG A 842 14.03 29.10 21.64
C ARG A 842 14.36 28.19 22.82
N GLY A 843 15.51 27.51 22.78
CA GLY A 843 15.94 26.58 23.83
C GLY A 843 15.41 25.16 23.67
N GLY A 844 14.96 24.77 22.47
CA GLY A 844 14.42 23.43 22.22
C GLY A 844 15.44 22.31 22.47
N VAL A 845 16.72 22.51 22.12
CA VAL A 845 17.79 21.52 22.38
C VAL A 845 17.93 21.27 23.88
N GLY A 846 18.10 22.34 24.67
CA GLY A 846 18.18 22.22 26.14
C GLY A 846 16.93 21.61 26.76
N ALA A 847 15.74 21.90 26.24
CA ALA A 847 14.49 21.29 26.70
C ALA A 847 14.44 19.77 26.43
N ILE A 848 14.91 19.31 25.26
CA ILE A 848 15.00 17.89 24.91
C ILE A 848 15.98 17.17 25.85
N LEU A 849 17.18 17.74 26.05
CA LEU A 849 18.20 17.16 26.94
C LEU A 849 17.69 17.13 28.39
N ALA A 850 17.05 18.20 28.87
CA ALA A 850 16.44 18.24 30.19
C ALA A 850 15.32 17.19 30.35
N ALA A 851 14.50 16.94 29.33
CA ALA A 851 13.47 15.90 29.36
C ALA A 851 14.10 14.52 29.56
N MET A 852 15.17 14.22 28.83
CA MET A 852 15.91 12.97 28.95
C MET A 852 16.59 12.82 30.32
N LEU A 853 17.19 13.90 30.84
CA LEU A 853 17.86 13.90 32.14
C LEU A 853 16.89 13.80 33.33
N ASN A 854 15.69 14.37 33.22
CA ASN A 854 14.67 14.29 34.27
C ASN A 854 13.90 12.95 34.26
N CYS A 855 13.85 12.27 33.12
CA CYS A 855 13.20 10.96 32.94
C CYS A 855 14.19 9.88 32.41
N PRO A 856 15.33 9.62 33.09
CA PRO A 856 16.39 8.77 32.57
C PRO A 856 16.00 7.29 32.50
N SER A 857 15.04 6.84 33.32
CA SER A 857 14.60 5.44 33.39
C SER A 857 13.40 5.13 32.50
N VAL A 858 12.91 6.09 31.70
CA VAL A 858 11.71 5.90 30.86
C VAL A 858 12.10 5.80 29.39
N ALA A 859 12.03 4.57 28.85
CA ALA A 859 12.44 4.27 27.47
C ALA A 859 11.74 5.15 26.42
N SER A 860 10.44 5.42 26.57
CA SER A 860 9.72 6.25 25.59
C SER A 860 10.26 7.68 25.55
N VAL A 861 10.49 8.32 26.69
CA VAL A 861 11.06 9.67 26.75
C VAL A 861 12.47 9.70 26.13
N GLN A 862 13.30 8.70 26.42
CA GLN A 862 14.63 8.61 25.79
C GLN A 862 14.52 8.44 24.27
N TYR A 863 13.65 7.55 23.79
CA TYR A 863 13.48 7.29 22.36
C TYR A 863 13.01 8.55 21.60
N TYR A 864 11.94 9.20 22.07
CA TYR A 864 11.43 10.41 21.42
C TYR A 864 12.37 11.60 21.63
N GLY A 865 13.07 11.70 22.76
CA GLY A 865 14.05 12.74 23.05
C GLY A 865 15.24 12.68 22.09
N VAL A 866 15.90 11.52 21.98
CA VAL A 866 17.02 11.31 21.04
C VAL A 866 16.57 11.52 19.59
N TRP A 867 15.37 11.07 19.22
CA TRP A 867 14.85 11.30 17.87
C TRP A 867 14.59 12.79 17.59
N ALA A 868 14.05 13.53 18.56
CA ALA A 868 13.88 14.97 18.43
C ALA A 868 15.23 15.67 18.25
N LEU A 869 16.23 15.27 19.06
CA LEU A 869 17.59 15.79 18.97
C LEU A 869 18.22 15.51 17.60
N LEU A 870 18.12 14.26 17.13
CA LEU A 870 18.58 13.83 15.82
C LEU A 870 18.02 14.72 14.70
N ASN A 871 16.70 14.88 14.64
CA ASN A 871 16.07 15.70 13.61
C ASN A 871 16.51 17.17 13.65
N VAL A 872 16.77 17.73 14.84
CA VAL A 872 17.22 19.12 14.98
C VAL A 872 18.66 19.29 14.49
N VAL A 873 19.54 18.31 14.71
CA VAL A 873 20.97 18.40 14.37
C VAL A 873 21.33 17.87 12.98
N SER A 874 20.46 17.10 12.30
CA SER A 874 20.78 16.42 11.02
C SER A 874 21.00 17.34 9.80
N GLY A 875 20.76 18.66 9.89
CA GLY A 875 20.81 19.57 8.73
C GLY A 875 21.66 20.84 8.86
N VAL A 876 22.10 21.20 10.08
CA VAL A 876 22.74 22.50 10.34
C VAL A 876 23.97 22.34 11.24
N GLU A 877 25.17 22.58 10.69
CA GLU A 877 26.45 22.44 11.41
C GLU A 877 26.54 23.30 12.67
N THR A 878 26.04 24.54 12.62
CA THR A 878 26.03 25.44 13.79
C THR A 878 25.18 24.90 14.94
N LEU A 879 24.14 24.11 14.65
CA LEU A 879 23.32 23.46 15.67
C LEU A 879 24.01 22.21 16.26
N GLN A 880 24.90 21.56 15.50
CA GLN A 880 25.72 20.46 16.00
C GLN A 880 26.75 20.96 17.00
N GLU A 881 27.42 22.07 16.71
CA GLU A 881 28.32 22.75 17.67
C GLU A 881 27.56 23.18 18.93
N PHE A 882 26.39 23.79 18.77
CA PHE A 882 25.56 24.22 19.89
C PHE A 882 25.09 23.03 20.74
N ALA A 883 24.60 21.94 20.13
CA ALA A 883 24.20 20.74 20.85
C ALA A 883 25.36 20.09 21.61
N THR A 884 26.57 20.14 21.04
CA THR A 884 27.80 19.68 21.72
C THR A 884 28.08 20.51 22.96
N GLN A 885 27.98 21.84 22.88
CA GLN A 885 28.18 22.73 24.03
C GLN A 885 27.13 22.54 25.14
N GLU A 886 25.90 22.16 24.78
CA GLU A 886 24.81 21.88 25.71
C GLU A 886 24.88 20.47 26.35
N GLY A 887 25.88 19.65 26.01
CA GLY A 887 26.11 18.32 26.61
C GLY A 887 25.29 17.20 25.97
N ALA A 888 24.97 17.30 24.68
CA ALA A 888 24.21 16.27 23.96
C ALA A 888 24.93 14.91 23.91
N ILE A 889 26.27 14.92 23.85
CA ILE A 889 27.10 13.70 23.73
C ILE A 889 26.91 12.84 24.98
N GLU A 890 27.11 13.42 26.16
CA GLU A 890 27.03 12.71 27.44
C GLU A 890 25.61 12.18 27.69
N VAL A 891 24.59 12.92 27.27
CA VAL A 891 23.18 12.50 27.38
C VAL A 891 22.87 11.31 26.46
N CYS A 892 23.38 11.31 25.22
CA CYS A 892 23.23 10.19 24.29
C CYS A 892 23.98 8.94 24.77
N GLU A 893 25.21 9.07 25.27
CA GLU A 893 25.97 7.97 25.87
C GLU A 893 25.24 7.38 27.09
N ALA A 894 24.68 8.24 27.95
CA ALA A 894 23.89 7.80 29.09
C ALA A 894 22.62 7.05 28.65
N ALA A 895 21.93 7.51 27.60
CA ALA A 895 20.76 6.83 27.05
C ALA A 895 21.11 5.45 26.49
N ILE A 896 22.23 5.33 25.76
CA ILE A 896 22.76 4.06 25.24
C ILE A 896 23.08 3.10 26.39
N ALA A 897 23.76 3.57 27.43
CA ALA A 897 24.13 2.77 28.60
C ALA A 897 22.90 2.32 29.40
N CYS A 898 21.88 3.16 29.53
CA CYS A 898 20.66 2.83 30.26
C CYS A 898 19.75 1.83 29.52
N PHE A 899 19.78 1.80 28.17
CA PHE A 899 18.87 1.00 27.35
C PHE A 899 19.59 0.16 26.27
N PRO A 900 20.46 -0.80 26.65
CA PRO A 900 21.24 -1.59 25.70
C PRO A 900 20.38 -2.41 24.73
N GLU A 901 19.21 -2.88 25.17
CA GLU A 901 18.32 -3.74 24.37
C GLU A 901 17.32 -2.96 23.48
N HIS A 902 17.23 -1.63 23.63
CA HIS A 902 16.25 -0.83 22.88
C HIS A 902 16.84 -0.34 21.56
N ALA A 903 16.70 -1.14 20.50
CA ALA A 903 17.28 -0.88 19.18
C ALA A 903 17.05 0.56 18.66
N GLY A 904 15.85 1.12 18.83
CA GLY A 904 15.55 2.48 18.36
C GLY A 904 16.25 3.61 19.14
N ILE A 905 16.63 3.38 20.41
CA ILE A 905 17.42 4.35 21.19
C ILE A 905 18.88 4.21 20.79
N GLN A 906 19.38 2.97 20.72
CA GLN A 906 20.74 2.66 20.28
C GLN A 906 21.06 3.28 18.92
N ASP A 907 20.26 2.99 17.91
CA ASP A 907 20.43 3.46 16.53
C ASP A 907 20.43 4.99 16.45
N LYS A 908 19.39 5.64 17.00
CA LYS A 908 19.26 7.10 16.91
C LYS A 908 20.32 7.83 17.75
N ALA A 909 20.66 7.32 18.92
CA ALA A 909 21.65 7.94 19.79
C ALA A 909 23.03 7.81 19.19
N GLN A 910 23.36 6.65 18.61
CA GLN A 910 24.61 6.45 17.90
C GLN A 910 24.72 7.38 16.69
N CYS A 911 23.65 7.53 15.90
CA CYS A 911 23.64 8.50 14.79
C CYS A 911 23.89 9.94 15.26
N VAL A 912 23.35 10.35 16.41
CA VAL A 912 23.66 11.67 16.99
C VAL A 912 25.13 11.74 17.39
N LEU A 913 25.67 10.73 18.06
CA LEU A 913 27.07 10.69 18.47
C LEU A 913 28.01 10.82 17.26
N ASP A 914 27.82 9.98 16.23
CA ASP A 914 28.65 9.98 15.02
C ASP A 914 28.68 11.38 14.36
N MET A 915 27.52 12.02 14.22
CA MET A 915 27.43 13.38 13.67
C MET A 915 28.11 14.46 14.53
N LEU A 916 28.05 14.34 15.86
CA LEU A 916 28.66 15.32 16.76
C LEU A 916 30.18 15.09 16.93
N THR A 917 30.66 13.84 16.84
CA THR A 917 32.09 13.51 16.98
C THR A 917 32.88 13.78 15.69
N ASP A 918 32.31 13.49 14.52
CA ASP A 918 32.99 13.70 13.23
C ASP A 918 33.34 15.18 13.00
N ASN A 919 32.50 16.10 13.49
CA ASN A 919 32.77 17.54 13.46
C ASN A 919 33.93 17.95 14.39
N GLN A 920 34.13 17.26 15.52
CA GLN A 920 35.26 17.56 16.38
C GLN A 920 36.60 17.21 15.71
N GLU A 921 36.65 16.13 14.91
CA GLU A 921 37.85 15.74 14.16
C GLU A 921 38.18 16.74 13.05
N LEU A 922 37.17 17.22 12.30
CA LEU A 922 37.32 18.26 11.28
C LEU A 922 37.83 19.60 11.88
N CYS A 923 37.23 20.05 12.99
CA CYS A 923 37.62 21.29 13.66
C CYS A 923 39.02 21.18 14.30
N ALA A 924 39.41 20.01 14.81
CA ALA A 924 40.75 19.75 15.32
C ALA A 924 41.82 19.75 14.22
N THR A 925 41.48 19.37 12.99
CA THR A 925 42.41 19.43 11.85
C THR A 925 42.63 20.85 11.32
N ASP A 926 41.62 21.73 11.37
CA ASP A 926 41.75 23.13 10.92
C ASP A 926 42.44 24.05 11.94
N ALA A 927 42.45 23.67 13.23
CA ALA A 927 43.19 24.39 14.27
C ALA A 927 44.72 24.16 14.23
N VAL A 928 45.21 23.23 13.40
CA VAL A 928 46.64 22.93 13.22
C VAL A 928 47.12 23.48 11.87
N LEU A 929 47.01 24.80 11.69
CA LEU A 929 47.87 25.52 10.74
C LEU A 929 49.11 26.05 11.47
N PRO A 930 50.33 25.61 11.10
CA PRO A 930 51.55 26.12 11.71
C PRO A 930 51.81 27.55 11.25
N ASP A 931 52.17 28.43 12.19
CA ASP A 931 52.87 29.69 11.95
C ASP A 931 53.96 29.49 10.89
N LYS A 932 53.74 29.96 9.65
CA LYS A 932 54.73 30.45 8.68
C LYS A 932 54.12 31.34 7.61
#